data_AF-A0A9P4WEI3-F1
#
_entry.id   AF-A0A9P4WEI3-F1
#
_cell.length_a   1.000
_cell.length_b   1.000
_cell.length_c   1.000
_cell.angle_alpha   90.00
_cell.angle_beta   90.00
_cell.angle_gamma   90.00
#
_symmetry.space_group_name_H-M   'P 1'
#
loop_
_entity.id
_entity.type
_entity.pdbx_description
1 polymer ?
#
loop_
_entity_poly.entity_id
_entity_poly.type
_entity_poly.pdbx_seq_one_letter_code
_entity_poly.pdbx_strand_id
1 'polypeptide(L)'
;MASSTPQQRLLALYLALPIPRQESFWASLSTQEQGELAETLATYKERRSITNATEDLARRDLAPNNGLQKTEGATLEHLIDNYKKGIKSEELIFTSELMNHFNPQELSNSSRGSKSKLTIHDLREASQTAVPEISGLHQWLTMLILHCEGLIRSRWRAKSRAQKQVVLLTAWPDMAPSHRPDMAAYIHRDRDEKVGEKYLETVTWPYINLEDLLLPNTLLIFLNTRARHFPSEFAYYDLEMAPRFKKTRLDLDVRNDGFSMAFLGTNSFQDYARWIEWDNANERVESIRTGRTIDIYHGVQILIIQRRILRFLVECATILVGETSLLDELHNAPAPLQELPSLSSNIGGLTLPHIIAREAPYRLPTRLDLARLVSLASAQKHEAIEHAWALREDPSYFAEAVEQVQNHRGEFIPDAHGAISRKIAENEKLCPEEMTYVITHNFCMVFNWNHVSNKLKVLQGISVKYAGAIVLNEDLPTDFFNEFAQTRYFLERMSVDLICYLRRYFYASPPVREHLCRDESATSNKKTYGIRARKNPYDKPVDRIGHLLQLSYFFEDQAQRNYLTLHVIMDEFERFMQSDAQSKALISPLIATLISQLAIVAECLHHLHSFQPWARHVESEIEQNRSTKFTTQFDALLQPWSRINTAHELTPNEEMFRLAAARDGRFHYPAHERRTSSVVRKMRSAEAALDKFWDAADAFWLRKTGNTPGSLIKDLLGGRELYRTPVWTQPQKTLRTTRNLTENVDSVVPFSGHIHDRSKEVTGTFTKQPATIKTKQKTQGATEVKVEAVTATLEIASSTAYIVDKRALKVFRNLFRSPDSPDQVGQIVWSDFLHAMVSVGFAAEKLQGSAWHFTPSTSAAERSIQFHEPHPANRLPVTWARRYGRRLTRAFGWTSSSFKLA
;
A
#
# COMPACT_ATOMS: atom_id res chain seq x y z
N MET A 1 17.49 -53.88 1.25
CA MET A 1 18.31 -54.48 0.16
C MET A 1 18.72 -55.94 0.42
N ALA A 2 17.92 -56.74 1.15
CA ALA A 2 18.31 -58.13 1.48
C ALA A 2 17.71 -59.20 0.55
N SER A 3 16.88 -58.84 -0.43
CA SER A 3 16.15 -59.78 -1.31
C SER A 3 16.41 -59.60 -2.82
N SER A 4 17.32 -58.71 -3.23
CA SER A 4 17.60 -58.48 -4.66
C SER A 4 18.61 -59.49 -5.22
N THR A 5 18.34 -60.01 -6.42
CA THR A 5 19.26 -60.89 -7.15
C THR A 5 20.53 -60.13 -7.56
N PRO A 6 21.66 -60.82 -7.81
CA PRO A 6 22.90 -60.17 -8.26
C PRO A 6 22.69 -59.26 -9.47
N GLN A 7 21.85 -59.69 -10.43
CA GLN A 7 21.51 -58.92 -11.63
C GLN A 7 20.76 -57.61 -11.31
N GLN A 8 19.82 -57.66 -10.35
CA GLN A 8 19.08 -56.47 -9.91
C GLN A 8 19.97 -55.47 -9.17
N ARG A 9 20.97 -55.96 -8.41
CA ARG A 9 21.96 -55.10 -7.76
C ARG A 9 22.88 -54.44 -8.78
N LEU A 10 23.29 -55.19 -9.80
CA LEU A 10 24.12 -54.68 -10.90
C LEU A 10 23.38 -53.59 -11.70
N LEU A 11 22.09 -53.80 -12.01
CA LEU A 11 21.24 -52.80 -12.64
C LEU A 11 21.05 -51.55 -11.76
N ALA A 12 20.81 -51.73 -10.46
CA ALA A 12 20.65 -50.60 -9.54
C ALA A 12 21.93 -49.76 -9.43
N LEU A 13 23.10 -50.42 -9.37
CA LEU A 13 24.41 -49.74 -9.38
C LEU A 13 24.62 -48.99 -10.71
N TYR A 14 24.29 -49.60 -11.84
CA TYR A 14 24.42 -48.98 -13.16
C TYR A 14 23.51 -47.75 -13.32
N LEU A 15 22.22 -47.85 -12.94
CA LEU A 15 21.25 -46.76 -13.04
C LEU A 15 21.49 -45.63 -12.03
N ALA A 16 22.14 -45.91 -10.90
CA ALA A 16 22.51 -44.89 -9.91
C ALA A 16 23.73 -44.04 -10.33
N LEU A 17 24.49 -44.47 -11.34
CA LEU A 17 25.62 -43.70 -11.86
C LEU A 17 25.15 -42.62 -12.86
N PRO A 18 25.71 -41.39 -12.80
CA PRO A 18 25.48 -40.38 -13.83
C PRO A 18 26.02 -40.85 -15.19
N ILE A 19 25.35 -40.47 -16.29
CA ILE A 19 25.61 -40.95 -17.66
C ILE A 19 27.11 -41.02 -18.04
N PRO A 20 27.96 -40.02 -17.74
CA PRO A 20 29.38 -40.07 -18.10
C PRO A 20 30.19 -41.17 -17.39
N ARG A 21 29.69 -41.69 -16.26
CA ARG A 21 30.33 -42.76 -15.47
C ARG A 21 29.76 -44.15 -15.78
N GLN A 22 28.62 -44.22 -16.48
CA GLN A 22 28.02 -45.49 -16.88
C GLN A 22 28.89 -46.23 -17.90
N GLU A 23 29.52 -45.52 -18.86
CA GLU A 23 30.43 -46.13 -19.83
C GLU A 23 31.68 -46.73 -19.17
N SER A 24 32.30 -46.01 -18.23
CA SER A 24 33.45 -46.53 -17.48
C SER A 24 33.09 -47.73 -16.60
N PHE A 25 31.91 -47.71 -15.98
CA PHE A 25 31.43 -48.85 -15.21
C PHE A 25 31.14 -50.05 -16.11
N TRP A 26 30.49 -49.83 -17.26
CA TRP A 26 30.25 -50.88 -18.25
C TRP A 26 31.55 -51.54 -18.71
N ALA A 27 32.58 -50.75 -19.01
CA ALA A 27 33.89 -51.24 -19.43
C ALA A 27 34.63 -52.02 -18.32
N SER A 28 34.28 -51.80 -17.05
CA SER A 28 34.88 -52.52 -15.91
C SER A 28 34.25 -53.89 -15.62
N LEU A 29 33.11 -54.21 -16.24
CA LEU A 29 32.40 -55.48 -16.07
C LEU A 29 32.99 -56.58 -16.96
N SER A 30 32.93 -57.82 -16.50
CA SER A 30 33.23 -58.99 -17.34
C SER A 30 32.21 -59.15 -18.48
N THR A 31 32.57 -59.87 -19.54
CA THR A 31 31.67 -60.12 -20.69
C THR A 31 30.35 -60.79 -20.27
N GLN A 32 30.38 -61.63 -19.24
CA GLN A 32 29.18 -62.26 -18.68
C GLN A 32 28.30 -61.23 -17.97
N GLU A 33 28.88 -60.37 -17.13
CA GLU A 33 28.15 -59.32 -16.41
C GLU A 33 27.58 -58.25 -17.36
N GLN A 34 28.29 -57.93 -18.46
CA GLN A 34 27.78 -57.06 -19.51
C GLN A 34 26.55 -57.67 -20.21
N GLY A 35 26.57 -58.98 -20.47
CA GLY A 35 25.43 -59.70 -21.04
C GLY A 35 24.21 -59.70 -20.11
N GLU A 36 24.42 -60.05 -18.84
CA GLU A 36 23.35 -60.06 -17.82
C GLU A 36 22.79 -58.64 -17.58
N LEU A 37 23.65 -57.62 -17.56
CA LEU A 37 23.22 -56.23 -17.42
C LEU A 37 22.44 -55.75 -18.66
N ALA A 38 22.88 -56.10 -19.87
CA ALA A 38 22.20 -55.74 -21.12
C ALA A 38 20.77 -56.29 -21.17
N GLU A 39 20.59 -57.57 -20.83
CA GLU A 39 19.30 -58.25 -20.80
C GLU A 39 18.36 -57.63 -19.74
N THR A 40 18.90 -57.33 -18.55
CA THR A 40 18.13 -56.68 -17.48
C THR A 40 17.78 -55.24 -17.83
N LEU A 41 18.68 -54.51 -18.51
CA LEU A 41 18.45 -53.13 -18.97
C LEU A 41 17.38 -53.07 -20.08
N ALA A 42 17.37 -54.05 -20.99
CA ALA A 42 16.34 -54.18 -22.02
C ALA A 42 14.96 -54.41 -21.40
N THR A 43 14.87 -55.36 -20.47
CA THR A 43 13.64 -55.65 -19.71
C THR A 43 13.15 -54.44 -18.91
N TYR A 44 14.07 -53.69 -18.30
CA TYR A 44 13.75 -52.44 -17.57
C TYR A 44 13.22 -51.34 -18.49
N LYS A 45 13.83 -51.15 -19.67
CA LYS A 45 13.38 -50.15 -20.66
C LYS A 45 12.02 -50.50 -21.24
N GLU A 46 11.74 -51.78 -21.51
CA GLU A 46 10.44 -52.24 -22.00
C GLU A 46 9.33 -52.00 -20.97
N ARG A 47 9.56 -52.32 -19.69
CA ARG A 47 8.62 -52.02 -18.61
C ARG A 47 8.37 -50.52 -18.44
N ARG A 48 9.41 -49.68 -18.51
CA ARG A 48 9.28 -48.22 -18.40
C ARG A 48 8.54 -47.59 -19.59
N SER A 49 8.70 -48.16 -20.79
CA SER A 49 7.95 -47.76 -21.99
C SER A 49 6.45 -48.04 -21.83
N ILE A 50 6.10 -49.21 -21.27
CA ILE A 50 4.70 -49.58 -20.98
C ILE A 50 4.09 -48.64 -19.93
N THR A 51 4.82 -48.31 -18.85
CA THR A 51 4.33 -47.38 -17.80
C THR A 51 4.13 -45.95 -18.31
N ASN A 52 5.02 -45.46 -19.18
CA ASN A 52 4.87 -44.14 -19.79
C ASN A 52 3.69 -44.09 -20.78
N ALA A 53 3.44 -45.18 -21.52
CA ALA A 53 2.30 -45.28 -22.44
C ALA A 53 0.95 -45.33 -21.70
N THR A 54 0.88 -45.97 -20.52
CA THR A 54 -0.32 -45.94 -19.66
C THR A 54 -0.51 -44.59 -18.96
N GLU A 55 0.56 -43.87 -18.58
CA GLU A 55 0.46 -42.50 -18.06
C GLU A 55 0.03 -41.47 -19.12
N ASP A 56 0.47 -41.61 -20.37
CA ASP A 56 0.05 -40.73 -21.47
C ASP A 56 -1.38 -40.98 -21.95
N LEU A 57 -1.89 -42.20 -21.80
CA LEU A 57 -3.32 -42.51 -22.00
C LEU A 57 -4.20 -41.93 -20.89
N ALA A 58 -3.71 -41.87 -19.64
CA ALA A 58 -4.43 -41.26 -18.53
C ALA A 58 -4.48 -39.71 -18.58
N ARG A 59 -3.56 -39.06 -19.31
CA ARG A 59 -3.50 -37.59 -19.46
C ARG A 59 -4.36 -37.01 -20.58
N ARG A 60 -4.88 -37.83 -21.51
CA ARG A 60 -5.63 -37.35 -22.69
C ARG A 60 -7.14 -37.19 -22.49
N ASP A 61 -7.71 -37.67 -21.40
CA ASP A 61 -9.15 -37.55 -21.11
C ASP A 61 -9.45 -36.50 -20.03
N LEU A 62 -9.11 -35.22 -20.27
CA LEU A 62 -9.65 -34.10 -19.49
C LEU A 62 -9.94 -32.90 -20.40
N ALA A 63 -11.22 -32.76 -20.77
CA ALA A 63 -11.84 -31.53 -21.29
C ALA A 63 -12.83 -30.98 -20.24
N PRO A 64 -13.23 -29.70 -20.32
CA PRO A 64 -13.33 -28.80 -19.17
C PRO A 64 -14.57 -29.06 -18.33
N ASN A 65 -14.39 -29.21 -17.01
CA ASN A 65 -15.48 -29.45 -16.08
C ASN A 65 -15.81 -28.18 -15.29
N ASN A 66 -17.04 -27.70 -15.46
CA ASN A 66 -17.69 -26.71 -14.63
C ASN A 66 -17.66 -27.20 -13.16
N GLY A 67 -16.92 -26.49 -12.32
CA GLY A 67 -16.70 -26.82 -10.91
C GLY A 67 -17.95 -26.62 -10.05
N LEU A 68 -18.84 -27.60 -10.10
CA LEU A 68 -19.86 -27.93 -9.09
C LEU A 68 -20.16 -29.43 -9.28
N GLN A 69 -19.22 -30.30 -8.90
CA GLN A 69 -19.51 -31.73 -8.77
C GLN A 69 -19.47 -32.16 -7.31
N LYS A 70 -20.65 -32.61 -6.87
CA LYS A 70 -20.92 -33.75 -5.99
C LYS A 70 -19.69 -34.30 -5.28
N THR A 71 -19.49 -33.86 -4.05
CA THR A 71 -18.82 -34.67 -3.02
C THR A 71 -19.72 -35.86 -2.70
N GLU A 72 -19.12 -37.06 -2.68
CA GLU A 72 -19.75 -38.29 -2.18
C GLU A 72 -20.38 -38.05 -0.79
N GLY A 73 -21.60 -38.53 -0.62
CA GLY A 73 -22.47 -38.19 0.50
C GLY A 73 -21.96 -38.70 1.84
N ALA A 74 -21.28 -37.83 2.60
CA ALA A 74 -21.39 -37.89 4.04
C ALA A 74 -22.83 -37.47 4.40
N THR A 75 -23.61 -38.37 5.00
CA THR A 75 -24.94 -38.02 5.52
C THR A 75 -24.79 -36.91 6.55
N LEU A 76 -25.79 -36.02 6.64
CA LEU A 76 -25.82 -34.93 7.63
C LEU A 76 -25.54 -35.45 9.06
N GLU A 77 -26.03 -36.64 9.37
CA GLU A 77 -25.78 -37.37 10.61
C GLU A 77 -24.28 -37.69 10.82
N HIS A 78 -23.55 -38.08 9.77
CA HIS A 78 -22.11 -38.36 9.85
C HIS A 78 -21.30 -37.08 10.13
N LEU A 79 -21.68 -35.95 9.53
CA LEU A 79 -21.05 -34.64 9.80
C LEU A 79 -21.34 -34.14 11.22
N ILE A 80 -22.59 -34.30 11.70
CA ILE A 80 -22.97 -33.99 13.08
C ILE A 80 -22.21 -34.87 14.08
N ASP A 81 -22.08 -36.16 13.78
CA ASP A 81 -21.41 -37.13 14.66
C ASP A 81 -19.89 -36.91 14.68
N ASN A 82 -19.28 -36.57 13.54
CA ASN A 82 -17.87 -36.16 13.45
C ASN A 82 -17.62 -34.83 14.18
N TYR A 83 -18.52 -33.86 14.08
CA TYR A 83 -18.44 -32.60 14.84
C TYR A 83 -18.53 -32.86 16.35
N LYS A 84 -19.50 -33.67 16.79
CA LYS A 84 -19.67 -34.05 18.21
C LYS A 84 -18.49 -34.87 18.74
N LYS A 85 -17.86 -35.69 17.91
CA LYS A 85 -16.63 -36.44 18.25
C LYS A 85 -15.40 -35.54 18.30
N GLY A 86 -15.28 -34.57 17.39
CA GLY A 86 -14.18 -33.59 17.35
C GLY A 86 -14.19 -32.59 18.50
N ILE A 87 -15.37 -32.25 19.05
CA ILE A 87 -15.48 -31.43 20.27
C ILE A 87 -14.94 -32.18 21.50
N LYS A 88 -15.01 -33.52 21.53
CA LYS A 88 -14.59 -34.33 22.67
C LYS A 88 -13.10 -34.67 22.70
N SER A 89 -12.33 -34.35 21.66
CA SER A 89 -10.86 -34.42 21.74
C SER A 89 -10.30 -33.10 22.27
N GLU A 90 -10.56 -32.83 23.55
CA GLU A 90 -9.50 -32.22 24.34
C GLU A 90 -8.42 -33.29 24.53
N GLU A 91 -7.18 -32.87 24.32
CA GLU A 91 -5.93 -33.59 24.56
C GLU A 91 -5.38 -34.51 23.45
N LEU A 92 -4.05 -34.35 23.26
CA LEU A 92 -3.09 -35.14 22.48
C LEU A 92 -3.22 -34.97 20.95
N ILE A 93 -2.53 -34.05 20.26
CA ILE A 93 -1.08 -34.08 19.94
C ILE A 93 -0.50 -32.67 19.63
N PHE A 94 -1.30 -31.60 19.69
CA PHE A 94 -0.83 -30.21 19.53
C PHE A 94 -0.55 -29.57 20.89
N THR A 95 0.51 -30.01 21.53
CA THR A 95 0.88 -29.61 22.89
C THR A 95 1.33 -28.16 22.96
N SER A 96 1.23 -27.55 24.14
CA SER A 96 1.96 -26.31 24.47
C SER A 96 3.44 -26.42 24.11
N GLU A 97 4.01 -27.63 24.15
CA GLU A 97 5.36 -27.97 23.70
C GLU A 97 5.63 -27.69 22.21
N LEU A 98 4.70 -28.06 21.32
CA LEU A 98 4.82 -27.77 19.88
C LEU A 98 4.75 -26.26 19.61
N MET A 99 3.83 -25.57 20.28
CA MET A 99 3.74 -24.11 20.22
C MET A 99 5.01 -23.46 20.78
N ASN A 100 5.50 -23.92 21.93
CA ASN A 100 6.72 -23.42 22.59
C ASN A 100 7.97 -23.62 21.71
N HIS A 101 8.05 -24.67 20.88
CA HIS A 101 9.13 -24.84 19.91
C HIS A 101 9.23 -23.71 18.88
N PHE A 102 8.11 -23.05 18.59
CA PHE A 102 8.04 -21.90 17.69
C PHE A 102 8.18 -20.56 18.45
N ASN A 103 8.51 -20.59 19.75
CA ASN A 103 8.71 -19.38 20.54
C ASN A 103 9.96 -18.59 20.06
N PRO A 104 9.80 -17.31 19.67
CA PRO A 104 10.89 -16.49 19.12
C PRO A 104 12.08 -16.27 20.05
N GLN A 105 11.94 -16.41 21.38
CA GLN A 105 13.02 -16.12 22.34
C GLN A 105 13.87 -17.32 22.75
N GLU A 106 13.51 -18.56 22.41
CA GLU A 106 14.37 -19.72 22.71
C GLU A 106 15.63 -19.77 21.83
N LEU A 107 15.65 -19.01 20.71
CA LEU A 107 16.76 -18.98 19.77
C LEU A 107 17.93 -18.09 20.22
N SER A 108 17.69 -17.02 21.00
CA SER A 108 18.76 -16.14 21.49
C SER A 108 19.55 -16.72 22.68
N ASN A 109 19.02 -17.74 23.35
CA ASN A 109 19.60 -18.35 24.55
C ASN A 109 20.26 -19.72 24.31
N SER A 110 20.48 -20.11 23.04
CA SER A 110 21.01 -21.42 22.65
C SER A 110 22.46 -21.74 23.09
N SER A 111 23.07 -20.90 23.94
CA SER A 111 24.34 -21.18 24.62
C SER A 111 24.19 -21.96 25.93
N ARG A 112 22.98 -22.30 26.38
CA ARG A 112 22.77 -23.18 27.56
C ARG A 112 21.92 -24.40 27.19
N GLY A 113 22.55 -25.57 27.30
CA GLY A 113 22.03 -26.83 26.81
C GLY A 113 20.74 -27.34 27.46
N SER A 114 20.00 -28.08 26.62
CA SER A 114 18.89 -29.02 26.89
C SER A 114 17.51 -28.43 27.18
N LYS A 115 16.57 -28.55 26.22
CA LYS A 115 15.47 -29.55 26.22
C LYS A 115 14.60 -29.48 24.95
N SER A 116 14.12 -30.66 24.51
CA SER A 116 13.22 -31.00 23.38
C SER A 116 13.45 -30.32 22.01
N LYS A 117 14.41 -30.83 21.22
CA LYS A 117 14.37 -30.62 19.76
C LYS A 117 13.25 -31.47 19.18
N LEU A 118 12.14 -30.84 18.81
CA LEU A 118 11.10 -31.48 18.00
C LEU A 118 11.74 -32.17 16.78
N THR A 119 11.43 -33.44 16.59
CA THR A 119 11.93 -34.25 15.48
C THR A 119 11.06 -34.06 14.24
N ILE A 120 11.57 -34.45 13.06
CA ILE A 120 10.77 -34.48 11.82
C ILE A 120 9.56 -35.41 11.98
N HIS A 121 9.71 -36.50 12.73
CA HIS A 121 8.61 -37.41 13.05
C HIS A 121 7.48 -36.68 13.79
N ASP A 122 7.80 -35.92 14.82
CA ASP A 122 6.82 -35.17 15.62
C ASP A 122 6.08 -34.13 14.76
N LEU A 123 6.79 -33.45 13.85
CA LEU A 123 6.17 -32.50 12.90
C LEU A 123 5.25 -33.19 11.91
N ARG A 124 5.63 -34.37 11.43
CA ARG A 124 4.82 -35.18 10.50
C ARG A 124 3.55 -35.67 11.20
N GLU A 125 3.66 -36.21 12.41
CA GLU A 125 2.51 -36.65 13.21
C GLU A 125 1.55 -35.49 13.50
N ALA A 126 2.08 -34.32 13.88
CA ALA A 126 1.28 -33.12 14.07
C ALA A 126 0.52 -32.74 12.80
N SER A 127 1.19 -32.72 11.63
CA SER A 127 0.53 -32.39 10.36
C SER A 127 -0.55 -33.41 9.96
N GLN A 128 -0.30 -34.71 10.14
CA GLN A 128 -1.24 -35.79 9.83
C GLN A 128 -2.48 -35.76 10.72
N THR A 129 -2.35 -35.24 11.94
CA THR A 129 -3.47 -35.02 12.85
C THR A 129 -4.26 -33.75 12.50
N ALA A 130 -3.58 -32.67 12.12
CA ALA A 130 -4.23 -31.38 11.84
C ALA A 130 -5.08 -31.37 10.55
N VAL A 131 -4.63 -32.03 9.49
CA VAL A 131 -5.31 -31.96 8.17
C VAL A 131 -6.75 -32.52 8.22
N PRO A 132 -7.02 -33.72 8.78
CA PRO A 132 -8.38 -34.23 8.92
C PRO A 132 -9.29 -33.32 9.76
N GLU A 133 -8.76 -32.72 10.83
CA GLU A 133 -9.54 -31.80 11.67
C GLU A 133 -9.88 -30.51 10.92
N ILE A 134 -8.92 -29.91 10.22
CA ILE A 134 -9.14 -28.73 9.35
C ILE A 134 -10.21 -29.05 8.31
N SER A 135 -10.14 -30.23 7.68
CA SER A 135 -11.15 -30.71 6.72
C SER A 135 -12.55 -30.77 7.34
N GLY A 136 -12.69 -31.42 8.50
CA GLY A 136 -13.97 -31.54 9.19
C GLY A 136 -14.54 -30.19 9.63
N LEU A 137 -13.70 -29.30 10.17
CA LEU A 137 -14.11 -27.95 10.59
C LEU A 137 -14.53 -27.09 9.39
N HIS A 138 -13.78 -27.13 8.29
CA HIS A 138 -14.11 -26.38 7.08
C HIS A 138 -15.42 -26.84 6.45
N GLN A 139 -15.63 -28.16 6.31
CA GLN A 139 -16.88 -28.72 5.79
C GLN A 139 -18.07 -28.33 6.67
N TRP A 140 -17.91 -28.40 8.00
CA TRP A 140 -18.96 -28.01 8.93
C TRP A 140 -19.29 -26.51 8.86
N LEU A 141 -18.27 -25.66 8.83
CA LEU A 141 -18.46 -24.22 8.66
C LEU A 141 -19.16 -23.89 7.33
N THR A 142 -18.75 -24.56 6.25
CA THR A 142 -19.38 -24.44 4.93
C THR A 142 -20.86 -24.79 5.01
N MET A 143 -21.21 -25.91 5.66
CA MET A 143 -22.60 -26.32 5.86
C MET A 143 -23.40 -25.31 6.66
N LEU A 144 -22.86 -24.77 7.76
CA LEU A 144 -23.52 -23.76 8.57
C LEU A 144 -23.81 -22.48 7.78
N ILE A 145 -22.86 -22.01 6.96
CA ILE A 145 -23.06 -20.80 6.15
C ILE A 145 -24.03 -21.06 4.99
N LEU A 146 -23.94 -22.20 4.30
CA LEU A 146 -24.85 -22.50 3.19
C LEU A 146 -26.33 -22.54 3.60
N HIS A 147 -26.62 -22.98 4.82
CA HIS A 147 -27.99 -23.13 5.30
C HIS A 147 -28.45 -21.99 6.21
N CYS A 148 -27.57 -21.49 7.09
CA CYS A 148 -27.95 -20.57 8.17
C CYS A 148 -27.42 -19.13 8.02
N GLU A 149 -26.87 -18.73 6.87
CA GLU A 149 -26.25 -17.39 6.73
C GLU A 149 -27.21 -16.23 7.06
N GLY A 150 -28.48 -16.32 6.63
CA GLY A 150 -29.50 -15.32 6.93
C GLY A 150 -29.78 -15.18 8.43
N LEU A 151 -29.87 -16.31 9.13
CA LEU A 151 -30.06 -16.37 10.57
C LEU A 151 -28.84 -15.81 11.33
N ILE A 152 -27.63 -16.19 10.91
CA ILE A 152 -26.37 -15.71 11.51
C ILE A 152 -26.26 -14.19 11.36
N ARG A 153 -26.47 -13.65 10.15
CA ARG A 153 -26.40 -12.21 9.88
C ARG A 153 -27.43 -11.43 10.69
N SER A 154 -28.68 -11.90 10.74
CA SER A 154 -29.76 -11.23 11.48
C SER A 154 -29.50 -11.22 12.99
N ARG A 155 -29.12 -12.37 13.58
CA ARG A 155 -28.82 -12.47 15.02
C ARG A 155 -27.59 -11.69 15.42
N TRP A 156 -26.53 -11.68 14.61
CA TRP A 156 -25.36 -10.85 14.89
C TRP A 156 -25.69 -9.35 14.87
N ARG A 157 -26.47 -8.89 13.87
CA ARG A 157 -26.87 -7.48 13.76
C ARG A 157 -27.78 -7.03 14.91
N ALA A 158 -28.64 -7.94 15.42
CA ALA A 158 -29.53 -7.66 16.54
C ALA A 158 -28.81 -7.57 17.90
N LYS A 159 -27.62 -8.17 18.06
CA LYS A 159 -26.88 -8.17 19.32
C LYS A 159 -26.21 -6.81 19.59
N SER A 160 -26.30 -6.36 20.84
CA SER A 160 -25.50 -5.25 21.37
C SER A 160 -24.01 -5.58 21.39
N ARG A 161 -23.14 -4.56 21.51
CA ARG A 161 -21.68 -4.76 21.60
C ARG A 161 -21.27 -5.71 22.74
N ALA A 162 -21.89 -5.60 23.91
CA ALA A 162 -21.62 -6.49 25.04
C ALA A 162 -22.02 -7.95 24.74
N GLN A 163 -23.19 -8.16 24.12
CA GLN A 163 -23.63 -9.51 23.72
C GLN A 163 -22.73 -10.11 22.62
N LYS A 164 -22.25 -9.29 21.69
CA LYS A 164 -21.26 -9.71 20.68
C LYS A 164 -19.95 -10.14 21.34
N GLN A 165 -19.47 -9.38 22.31
CA GLN A 165 -18.28 -9.72 23.08
C GLN A 165 -18.43 -11.05 23.82
N VAL A 166 -19.60 -11.33 24.41
CA VAL A 166 -19.88 -12.64 25.04
C VAL A 166 -19.73 -13.77 24.02
N VAL A 167 -20.33 -13.66 22.83
CA VAL A 167 -20.20 -14.69 21.78
C VAL A 167 -18.72 -14.94 21.42
N LEU A 168 -17.94 -13.88 21.23
CA LEU A 168 -16.52 -13.98 20.90
C LEU A 168 -15.70 -14.64 22.02
N LEU A 169 -15.93 -14.24 23.28
CA LEU A 169 -15.20 -14.77 24.42
C LEU A 169 -15.61 -16.19 24.82
N THR A 170 -16.83 -16.61 24.48
CA THR A 170 -17.24 -18.01 24.61
C THR A 170 -16.49 -18.91 23.63
N ALA A 171 -16.30 -18.47 22.38
CA ALA A 171 -15.57 -19.22 21.36
C ALA A 171 -14.03 -19.08 21.45
N TRP A 172 -13.54 -18.01 22.07
CA TRP A 172 -12.13 -17.77 22.31
C TRP A 172 -11.92 -17.16 23.69
N PRO A 173 -11.77 -18.00 24.73
CA PRO A 173 -11.39 -17.53 26.05
C PRO A 173 -10.08 -16.73 25.98
N ASP A 174 -9.96 -15.65 26.74
CA ASP A 174 -8.76 -14.79 26.80
C ASP A 174 -8.36 -14.07 25.50
N MET A 175 -9.31 -13.88 24.56
CA MET A 175 -9.09 -13.08 23.34
C MET A 175 -8.47 -11.71 23.64
N ALA A 176 -7.43 -11.35 22.89
CA ALA A 176 -6.74 -10.09 23.10
C ALA A 176 -7.68 -8.88 22.93
N PRO A 177 -7.57 -7.85 23.80
CA PRO A 177 -8.51 -6.73 23.79
C PRO A 177 -8.27 -5.76 22.62
N SER A 178 -7.05 -5.70 22.10
CA SER A 178 -6.58 -4.64 21.21
C SER A 178 -6.10 -5.18 19.86
N HIS A 179 -6.23 -4.36 18.82
CA HIS A 179 -5.64 -4.58 17.50
C HIS A 179 -4.11 -4.76 17.60
N ARG A 180 -3.58 -5.73 16.84
CA ARG A 180 -2.16 -6.12 16.82
C ARG A 180 -1.54 -6.21 18.21
N PRO A 181 -2.05 -7.13 19.04
CA PRO A 181 -1.55 -7.32 20.38
C PRO A 181 -0.08 -7.76 20.37
N ASP A 182 0.43 -8.33 19.28
CA ASP A 182 1.85 -8.65 19.04
C ASP A 182 2.75 -7.41 19.00
N MET A 183 2.23 -6.30 18.46
CA MET A 183 2.93 -5.01 18.45
C MET A 183 2.90 -4.37 19.83
N ALA A 184 1.73 -4.31 20.46
CA ALA A 184 1.58 -3.79 21.82
C ALA A 184 2.43 -4.59 22.81
N ALA A 185 2.43 -5.92 22.72
CA ALA A 185 3.21 -6.80 23.57
C ALA A 185 4.72 -6.64 23.39
N TYR A 186 5.19 -6.16 22.22
CA TYR A 186 6.60 -5.84 22.03
C TYR A 186 6.95 -4.43 22.51
N ILE A 187 6.12 -3.44 22.18
CA ILE A 187 6.35 -2.03 22.53
C ILE A 187 6.30 -1.83 24.06
N HIS A 188 5.40 -2.53 24.73
CA HIS A 188 5.18 -2.39 26.17
C HIS A 188 5.84 -3.49 27.02
N ARG A 189 6.61 -4.41 26.39
CA ARG A 189 7.25 -5.50 27.14
C ARG A 189 8.39 -5.00 28.00
N ASP A 190 8.52 -5.62 29.17
CA ASP A 190 9.82 -5.67 29.84
C ASP A 190 10.73 -6.64 29.09
N ARG A 191 11.98 -6.24 28.81
CA ARG A 191 12.95 -7.13 28.14
C ARG A 191 13.29 -8.35 29.00
N ASP A 192 13.09 -8.24 30.32
CA ASP A 192 13.43 -9.26 31.32
C ASP A 192 12.26 -10.20 31.67
N GLU A 193 11.05 -9.95 31.18
CA GLU A 193 9.87 -10.78 31.48
C GLU A 193 9.88 -12.08 30.67
N LYS A 194 9.75 -13.23 31.32
CA LYS A 194 9.69 -14.53 30.63
C LYS A 194 8.48 -14.59 29.69
N VAL A 195 8.68 -15.10 28.48
CA VAL A 195 7.59 -15.39 27.55
C VAL A 195 6.71 -16.49 28.14
N GLY A 196 5.50 -16.14 28.55
CA GLY A 196 4.46 -17.11 28.90
C GLY A 196 3.59 -17.48 27.70
N GLU A 197 2.73 -18.49 27.89
CA GLU A 197 1.77 -18.97 26.88
C GLU A 197 0.90 -17.85 26.30
N LYS A 198 0.49 -16.89 27.14
CA LYS A 198 -0.30 -15.72 26.73
C LYS A 198 0.38 -14.82 25.69
N TYR A 199 1.71 -14.67 25.77
CA TYR A 199 2.45 -13.92 24.75
C TYR A 199 2.51 -14.69 23.44
N LEU A 200 2.64 -16.02 23.52
CA LEU A 200 2.70 -16.87 22.33
C LEU A 200 1.37 -16.85 21.56
N GLU A 201 0.24 -16.98 22.25
CA GLU A 201 -1.08 -16.81 21.62
C GLU A 201 -1.24 -15.45 20.94
N THR A 202 -0.75 -14.40 21.60
CA THR A 202 -0.78 -13.02 21.12
C THR A 202 -0.01 -12.84 19.81
N VAL A 203 1.14 -13.49 19.65
CA VAL A 203 1.97 -13.38 18.43
C VAL A 203 1.55 -14.35 17.32
N THR A 204 0.86 -15.45 17.65
CA THR A 204 0.37 -16.43 16.66
C THR A 204 -0.89 -15.95 15.94
N TRP A 205 -1.82 -15.29 16.64
CA TRP A 205 -3.07 -14.80 16.05
C TRP A 205 -3.29 -13.29 16.29
N PRO A 206 -2.41 -12.42 15.79
CA PRO A 206 -2.47 -10.98 16.10
C PRO A 206 -3.72 -10.29 15.55
N TYR A 207 -4.41 -10.88 14.58
CA TYR A 207 -5.67 -10.41 14.01
C TYR A 207 -6.90 -11.05 14.66
N ILE A 208 -6.78 -11.89 15.69
CA ILE A 208 -7.92 -12.38 16.46
C ILE A 208 -8.01 -11.58 17.76
N ASN A 209 -8.76 -10.47 17.71
CA ASN A 209 -8.88 -9.54 18.82
C ASN A 209 -10.27 -8.90 18.92
N LEU A 210 -10.63 -8.44 20.11
CA LEU A 210 -11.93 -7.82 20.39
C LEU A 210 -12.10 -6.48 19.68
N GLU A 211 -11.05 -5.68 19.55
CA GLU A 211 -11.12 -4.35 18.93
C GLU A 211 -11.66 -4.44 17.49
N ASP A 212 -11.16 -5.41 16.71
CA ASP A 212 -11.49 -5.65 15.30
C ASP A 212 -12.77 -6.48 15.11
N LEU A 213 -12.90 -7.60 15.81
CA LEU A 213 -14.04 -8.53 15.60
C LEU A 213 -15.37 -7.94 16.10
N LEU A 214 -15.34 -6.92 16.96
CA LEU A 214 -16.54 -6.17 17.39
C LEU A 214 -17.00 -5.10 16.38
N LEU A 215 -16.24 -4.85 15.31
CA LEU A 215 -16.73 -4.02 14.22
C LEU A 215 -17.98 -4.65 13.56
N PRO A 216 -18.87 -3.85 12.95
CA PRO A 216 -20.20 -4.31 12.56
C PRO A 216 -20.25 -5.57 11.70
N ASN A 217 -19.38 -5.64 10.68
CA ASN A 217 -19.40 -6.69 9.66
C ASN A 217 -18.20 -7.65 9.74
N THR A 218 -17.18 -7.38 10.54
CA THR A 218 -15.90 -8.11 10.48
C THR A 218 -16.03 -9.62 10.73
N LEU A 219 -16.70 -10.03 11.81
CA LEU A 219 -16.96 -11.46 12.06
C LEU A 219 -17.79 -12.10 10.92
N LEU A 220 -18.76 -11.38 10.37
CA LEU A 220 -19.61 -11.88 9.29
C LEU A 220 -18.82 -12.06 7.98
N ILE A 221 -17.93 -11.11 7.67
CA ILE A 221 -17.00 -11.19 6.54
C ILE A 221 -16.09 -12.40 6.74
N PHE A 222 -15.57 -12.59 7.96
CA PHE A 222 -14.65 -13.68 8.27
C PHE A 222 -15.31 -15.05 8.09
N LEU A 223 -16.49 -15.22 8.67
CA LEU A 223 -17.32 -16.43 8.54
C LEU A 223 -17.62 -16.75 7.08
N ASN A 224 -18.17 -15.77 6.34
CA ASN A 224 -18.56 -15.96 4.94
C ASN A 224 -17.35 -16.31 4.06
N THR A 225 -16.23 -15.60 4.24
CA THR A 225 -15.02 -15.81 3.45
C THR A 225 -14.41 -17.18 3.71
N ARG A 226 -14.20 -17.58 4.97
CA ARG A 226 -13.56 -18.86 5.32
C ARG A 226 -14.42 -20.08 5.03
N ALA A 227 -15.75 -19.92 4.98
CA ALA A 227 -16.67 -20.98 4.63
C ALA A 227 -16.72 -21.26 3.11
N ARG A 228 -16.51 -20.23 2.28
CA ARG A 228 -16.74 -20.33 0.82
C ARG A 228 -15.48 -20.64 0.00
N HIS A 229 -14.31 -20.58 0.64
CA HIS A 229 -13.01 -20.70 0.00
C HIS A 229 -12.23 -21.84 0.63
N PHE A 230 -11.40 -22.52 -0.15
CA PHE A 230 -10.65 -23.69 0.33
C PHE A 230 -9.47 -23.23 1.22
N PRO A 231 -9.06 -23.97 2.27
CA PRO A 231 -7.99 -23.53 3.16
C PRO A 231 -6.65 -23.20 2.50
N SER A 232 -6.33 -23.81 1.34
CA SER A 232 -5.11 -23.49 0.57
C SER A 232 -5.07 -22.04 0.09
N GLU A 233 -6.22 -21.40 -0.15
CA GLU A 233 -6.30 -20.01 -0.61
C GLU A 233 -5.84 -19.02 0.48
N PHE A 234 -5.81 -19.44 1.74
CA PHE A 234 -5.35 -18.62 2.88
C PHE A 234 -3.97 -19.02 3.40
N ALA A 235 -3.46 -20.19 3.03
CA ALA A 235 -2.29 -20.82 3.67
C ALA A 235 -1.10 -19.88 3.84
N TYR A 236 -0.63 -19.28 2.76
CA TYR A 236 0.51 -18.35 2.81
C TYR A 236 0.15 -17.05 3.53
N TYR A 237 -1.03 -16.50 3.25
CA TYR A 237 -1.47 -15.23 3.84
C TYR A 237 -1.60 -15.33 5.37
N ASP A 238 -2.12 -16.45 5.89
CA ASP A 238 -2.25 -16.70 7.32
C ASP A 238 -0.91 -16.65 8.05
N LEU A 239 0.14 -17.19 7.43
CA LEU A 239 1.49 -17.13 7.95
C LEU A 239 2.08 -15.71 7.88
N GLU A 240 1.87 -15.00 6.78
CA GLU A 240 2.33 -13.60 6.63
C GLU A 240 1.64 -12.64 7.61
N MET A 241 0.39 -12.93 7.99
CA MET A 241 -0.34 -12.15 9.00
C MET A 241 0.11 -12.44 10.44
N ALA A 242 0.99 -13.42 10.65
CA ALA A 242 1.59 -13.74 11.95
C ALA A 242 3.12 -13.53 11.93
N PRO A 243 3.62 -12.31 11.62
CA PRO A 243 5.05 -12.06 11.38
C PRO A 243 5.93 -12.43 12.57
N ARG A 244 5.40 -12.26 13.79
CA ARG A 244 6.14 -12.58 15.02
C ARG A 244 6.17 -14.06 15.37
N PHE A 245 5.23 -14.84 14.84
CA PHE A 245 5.24 -16.30 14.99
C PHE A 245 6.06 -16.97 13.89
N LYS A 246 5.95 -16.49 12.65
CA LYS A 246 6.65 -17.00 11.47
C LYS A 246 8.17 -17.08 11.69
N LYS A 247 8.76 -18.26 11.45
CA LYS A 247 10.23 -18.44 11.52
C LYS A 247 10.94 -17.60 10.45
N THR A 248 12.09 -17.04 10.81
CA THR A 248 12.89 -16.28 9.86
C THR A 248 13.65 -17.21 8.93
N ARG A 249 14.08 -16.70 7.78
CA ARG A 249 14.90 -17.49 6.84
C ARG A 249 16.20 -17.99 7.48
N LEU A 250 16.83 -17.18 8.33
CA LEU A 250 18.02 -17.57 9.11
C LEU A 250 17.74 -18.79 10.00
N ASP A 251 16.54 -18.89 10.59
CA ASP A 251 16.16 -20.04 11.41
C ASP A 251 15.98 -21.33 10.59
N LEU A 252 15.65 -21.20 9.31
CA LEU A 252 15.37 -22.32 8.40
C LEU A 252 16.62 -22.77 7.64
N ASP A 253 17.47 -21.84 7.18
CA ASP A 253 18.69 -22.15 6.39
C ASP A 253 19.70 -23.00 7.18
N VAL A 254 19.61 -23.04 8.52
CA VAL A 254 20.44 -23.90 9.40
C VAL A 254 19.99 -25.38 9.36
N ARG A 255 18.82 -25.69 8.79
CA ARG A 255 18.18 -27.01 8.86
C ARG A 255 18.06 -27.65 7.48
N ASN A 256 18.71 -28.80 7.28
CA ASN A 256 18.58 -29.59 6.06
C ASN A 256 17.80 -30.89 6.32
N ASP A 257 16.48 -30.76 6.41
CA ASP A 257 15.61 -31.88 6.78
C ASP A 257 15.21 -32.77 5.60
N GLY A 258 15.60 -32.46 4.36
CA GLY A 258 15.27 -33.26 3.16
C GLY A 258 13.78 -33.23 2.74
N PHE A 259 12.92 -32.54 3.49
CA PHE A 259 11.48 -32.45 3.23
C PHE A 259 11.01 -31.02 2.94
N SER A 260 9.94 -30.88 2.15
CA SER A 260 9.12 -29.67 2.05
C SER A 260 7.64 -30.02 2.09
N MET A 261 6.77 -29.01 2.13
CA MET A 261 5.32 -29.19 2.18
C MET A 261 4.64 -28.41 1.04
N ALA A 262 3.63 -29.02 0.42
CA ALA A 262 2.86 -28.40 -0.66
C ALA A 262 1.45 -28.03 -0.21
N PHE A 263 1.06 -26.79 -0.48
CA PHE A 263 -0.28 -26.26 -0.25
C PHE A 263 -0.97 -25.82 -1.55
N LEU A 264 -0.20 -25.56 -2.62
CA LEU A 264 -0.69 -24.96 -3.86
C LEU A 264 -1.25 -25.99 -4.84
N GLY A 265 -2.22 -25.55 -5.63
CA GLY A 265 -2.75 -26.32 -6.76
C GLY A 265 -3.70 -27.45 -6.37
N THR A 266 -4.24 -27.41 -5.15
CA THR A 266 -5.12 -28.45 -4.61
C THR A 266 -6.41 -27.83 -4.07
N ASN A 267 -7.54 -28.37 -4.54
CA ASN A 267 -8.88 -28.13 -3.98
C ASN A 267 -9.39 -29.40 -3.26
N SER A 268 -8.47 -30.29 -2.89
CA SER A 268 -8.74 -31.57 -2.26
C SER A 268 -7.93 -31.67 -0.98
N PHE A 269 -8.58 -32.13 0.09
CA PHE A 269 -7.92 -32.39 1.37
C PHE A 269 -6.92 -33.56 1.30
N GLN A 270 -6.99 -34.42 0.27
CA GLN A 270 -6.01 -35.51 0.08
C GLN A 270 -4.62 -34.97 -0.28
N ASP A 271 -4.57 -33.88 -1.05
CA ASP A 271 -3.32 -33.25 -1.48
C ASP A 271 -2.98 -31.99 -0.67
N TYR A 272 -3.79 -31.67 0.36
CA TYR A 272 -3.58 -30.53 1.23
C TYR A 272 -2.46 -30.78 2.23
N ALA A 273 -1.49 -29.85 2.33
CA ALA A 273 -0.32 -29.95 3.20
C ALA A 273 0.51 -31.23 2.97
N ARG A 274 0.64 -31.64 1.71
CA ARG A 274 1.34 -32.86 1.32
C ARG A 274 2.85 -32.72 1.55
N TRP A 275 3.44 -33.71 2.23
CA TRP A 275 4.89 -33.79 2.40
C TRP A 275 5.57 -34.24 1.10
N ILE A 276 6.65 -33.58 0.75
CA ILE A 276 7.50 -33.91 -0.39
C ILE A 276 8.89 -34.23 0.14
N GLU A 277 9.35 -35.45 -0.16
CA GLU A 277 10.70 -35.92 0.12
C GLU A 277 11.59 -35.62 -1.09
N TRP A 278 12.80 -35.14 -0.83
CA TRP A 278 13.74 -34.73 -1.86
C TRP A 278 15.04 -35.51 -1.74
N ASP A 279 15.40 -36.22 -2.80
CA ASP A 279 16.71 -36.88 -2.90
C ASP A 279 17.86 -35.86 -3.08
N ASN A 280 17.54 -34.70 -3.69
CA ASN A 280 18.48 -33.64 -4.00
C ASN A 280 18.16 -32.38 -3.19
N ALA A 281 19.05 -32.02 -2.28
CA ALA A 281 18.90 -30.82 -1.45
C ALA A 281 18.81 -29.52 -2.27
N ASN A 282 19.47 -29.45 -3.44
CA ASN A 282 19.41 -28.26 -4.30
C ASN A 282 18.04 -28.10 -4.94
N GLU A 283 17.39 -29.20 -5.33
CA GLU A 283 16.04 -29.17 -5.90
C GLU A 283 15.00 -28.77 -4.85
N ARG A 284 15.16 -29.25 -3.61
CA ARG A 284 14.35 -28.79 -2.46
C ARG A 284 14.47 -27.29 -2.27
N VAL A 285 15.71 -26.79 -2.16
CA VAL A 285 15.99 -25.36 -1.94
C VAL A 285 15.40 -24.55 -3.08
N GLU A 286 15.57 -24.98 -4.33
CA GLU A 286 15.02 -24.32 -5.51
C GLU A 286 13.48 -24.29 -5.51
N SER A 287 12.83 -25.38 -5.11
CA SER A 287 11.37 -25.47 -5.00
C SER A 287 10.80 -24.51 -3.93
N ILE A 288 11.46 -24.42 -2.77
CA ILE A 288 11.10 -23.47 -1.71
C ILE A 288 11.37 -22.03 -2.17
N ARG A 289 12.51 -21.81 -2.84
CA ARG A 289 12.94 -20.50 -3.37
C ARG A 289 11.96 -19.94 -4.38
N THR A 290 11.45 -20.79 -5.27
CA THR A 290 10.46 -20.44 -6.30
C THR A 290 9.03 -20.38 -5.77
N GLY A 291 8.81 -20.71 -4.48
CA GLY A 291 7.49 -20.69 -3.85
C GLY A 291 6.58 -21.85 -4.23
N ARG A 292 7.08 -22.86 -4.97
CA ARG A 292 6.31 -24.06 -5.36
C ARG A 292 5.96 -24.93 -4.16
N THR A 293 6.88 -24.98 -3.19
CA THR A 293 6.66 -25.62 -1.90
C THR A 293 7.09 -24.69 -0.78
N ILE A 294 6.75 -25.03 0.46
CA ILE A 294 7.15 -24.28 1.64
C ILE A 294 7.98 -25.18 2.57
N ASP A 295 8.82 -24.56 3.39
CA ASP A 295 9.54 -25.29 4.42
C ASP A 295 8.57 -25.97 5.41
N ILE A 296 8.92 -27.17 5.89
CA ILE A 296 8.04 -27.97 6.76
C ILE A 296 7.66 -27.24 8.05
N TYR A 297 8.55 -26.41 8.60
CA TYR A 297 8.26 -25.64 9.81
C TYR A 297 7.20 -24.58 9.53
N HIS A 298 7.36 -23.84 8.43
CA HIS A 298 6.33 -22.89 7.98
C HIS A 298 5.01 -23.60 7.66
N GLY A 299 5.06 -24.78 7.03
CA GLY A 299 3.87 -25.59 6.76
C GLY A 299 3.11 -25.97 8.03
N VAL A 300 3.81 -26.42 9.08
CA VAL A 300 3.19 -26.71 10.38
C VAL A 300 2.65 -25.43 11.04
N GLN A 301 3.33 -24.30 10.92
CA GLN A 301 2.84 -23.01 11.41
C GLN A 301 1.52 -22.58 10.74
N ILE A 302 1.38 -22.84 9.43
CA ILE A 302 0.12 -22.61 8.70
C ILE A 302 -1.00 -23.47 9.28
N LEU A 303 -0.74 -24.77 9.48
CA LEU A 303 -1.74 -25.70 10.03
C LEU A 303 -2.19 -25.31 11.45
N ILE A 304 -1.26 -24.86 12.29
CA ILE A 304 -1.55 -24.30 13.63
C ILE A 304 -2.56 -23.16 13.52
N ILE A 305 -2.25 -22.18 12.66
CA ILE A 305 -3.03 -20.95 12.55
C ILE A 305 -4.44 -21.28 12.07
N GLN A 306 -4.55 -22.05 10.98
CA GLN A 306 -5.82 -22.35 10.33
C GLN A 306 -6.74 -23.23 11.15
N ARG A 307 -6.20 -24.25 11.81
CA ARG A 307 -6.98 -25.15 12.67
C ARG A 307 -7.72 -24.35 13.74
N ARG A 308 -6.99 -23.48 14.45
CA ARG A 308 -7.57 -22.70 15.55
C ARG A 308 -8.58 -21.66 15.04
N ILE A 309 -8.32 -21.02 13.89
CA ILE A 309 -9.26 -20.09 13.25
C ILE A 309 -10.57 -20.79 12.87
N LEU A 310 -10.50 -21.93 12.18
CA LEU A 310 -11.70 -22.64 11.74
C LEU A 310 -12.53 -23.12 12.93
N ARG A 311 -11.88 -23.61 13.99
CA ARG A 311 -12.57 -23.99 15.23
C ARG A 311 -13.30 -22.81 15.86
N PHE A 312 -12.62 -21.68 16.02
CA PHE A 312 -13.21 -20.45 16.52
C PHE A 312 -14.45 -20.02 15.71
N LEU A 313 -14.34 -20.04 14.38
CA LEU A 313 -15.44 -19.66 13.49
C LEU A 313 -16.63 -20.60 13.57
N VAL A 314 -16.37 -21.91 13.63
CA VAL A 314 -17.41 -22.92 13.87
C VAL A 314 -18.11 -22.68 15.20
N GLU A 315 -17.38 -22.46 16.29
CA GLU A 315 -17.96 -22.20 17.61
C GLU A 315 -18.81 -20.92 17.61
N CYS A 316 -18.33 -19.82 17.01
CA CYS A 316 -19.13 -18.61 16.83
C CYS A 316 -20.40 -18.85 16.02
N ALA A 317 -20.32 -19.56 14.89
CA ALA A 317 -21.47 -19.86 14.05
C ALA A 317 -22.49 -20.72 14.81
N THR A 318 -22.05 -21.78 15.50
CA THR A 318 -22.91 -22.63 16.33
C THR A 318 -23.61 -21.84 17.44
N ILE A 319 -22.90 -20.96 18.14
CA ILE A 319 -23.51 -20.08 19.17
C ILE A 319 -24.58 -19.16 18.56
N LEU A 320 -24.33 -18.63 17.36
CA LEU A 320 -25.27 -17.74 16.68
C LEU A 320 -26.49 -18.47 16.14
N VAL A 321 -26.34 -19.69 15.62
CA VAL A 321 -27.46 -20.52 15.12
C VAL A 321 -28.27 -21.11 16.28
N GLY A 322 -27.63 -21.51 17.38
CA GLY A 322 -28.28 -22.16 18.52
C GLY A 322 -28.76 -23.58 18.20
N GLU A 323 -28.66 -24.50 19.17
CA GLU A 323 -28.90 -25.94 18.95
C GLU A 323 -30.31 -26.26 18.44
N THR A 324 -31.33 -25.57 18.95
CA THR A 324 -32.73 -25.79 18.54
C THR A 324 -32.99 -25.35 17.11
N SER A 325 -32.50 -24.18 16.70
CA SER A 325 -32.70 -23.69 15.34
C SER A 325 -31.83 -24.41 14.31
N LEU A 326 -30.67 -24.95 14.73
CA LEU A 326 -29.80 -25.73 13.85
C LEU A 326 -30.52 -26.99 13.34
N LEU A 327 -31.19 -27.72 14.23
CA LEU A 327 -31.94 -28.92 13.86
C LEU A 327 -33.11 -28.56 12.94
N ASP A 328 -33.83 -27.48 13.24
CA ASP A 328 -34.97 -27.03 12.42
C ASP A 328 -34.54 -26.59 11.02
N GLU A 329 -33.46 -25.81 10.87
CA GLU A 329 -33.00 -25.36 9.55
C GLU A 329 -32.39 -26.49 8.73
N LEU A 330 -31.67 -27.43 9.36
CA LEU A 330 -31.11 -28.58 8.66
C LEU A 330 -32.17 -29.61 8.23
N HIS A 331 -33.27 -29.77 8.99
CA HIS A 331 -34.38 -30.66 8.61
C HIS A 331 -35.29 -30.07 7.53
N ASN A 332 -35.46 -28.74 7.51
CA ASN A 332 -36.36 -28.05 6.60
C ASN A 332 -35.66 -27.39 5.41
N ALA A 333 -34.36 -27.61 5.23
CA ALA A 333 -33.55 -26.96 4.21
C ALA A 333 -34.07 -27.22 2.78
N PRO A 334 -34.54 -26.19 2.05
CA PRO A 334 -34.66 -26.28 0.59
C PRO A 334 -33.25 -26.31 -0.04
N ALA A 335 -33.20 -26.51 -1.36
CA ALA A 335 -31.98 -26.40 -2.17
C ALA A 335 -31.12 -25.15 -1.80
N PRO A 336 -29.78 -25.19 -1.98
CA PRO A 336 -28.86 -24.18 -1.46
C PRO A 336 -29.35 -22.74 -1.74
N LEU A 337 -29.45 -21.95 -0.66
CA LEU A 337 -29.95 -20.58 -0.71
C LEU A 337 -29.06 -19.70 -1.61
N GLN A 338 -29.69 -18.82 -2.38
CA GLN A 338 -28.99 -17.81 -3.18
C GLN A 338 -28.07 -16.97 -2.29
N GLU A 339 -26.84 -16.72 -2.75
CA GLU A 339 -25.84 -15.95 -2.00
C GLU A 339 -26.38 -14.56 -1.60
N LEU A 340 -26.31 -14.25 -0.31
CA LEU A 340 -26.75 -12.95 0.20
C LEU A 340 -25.80 -11.84 -0.26
N PRO A 341 -26.28 -10.60 -0.42
CA PRO A 341 -25.46 -9.48 -0.88
C PRO A 341 -24.15 -9.33 -0.10
N SER A 342 -23.10 -8.90 -0.80
CA SER A 342 -21.78 -8.74 -0.22
C SER A 342 -21.80 -7.78 0.99
N LEU A 343 -21.04 -8.15 2.01
CA LEU A 343 -20.88 -7.35 3.23
C LEU A 343 -19.88 -6.23 2.95
N SER A 344 -20.39 -5.04 2.63
CA SER A 344 -19.58 -3.82 2.50
C SER A 344 -19.78 -2.91 3.70
N SER A 345 -18.68 -2.32 4.18
CA SER A 345 -18.68 -1.28 5.22
C SER A 345 -18.56 0.14 4.65
N ASN A 346 -18.77 0.32 3.34
CA ASN A 346 -18.74 1.64 2.71
C ASN A 346 -19.96 2.47 3.16
N ILE A 347 -19.71 3.63 3.76
CA ILE A 347 -20.76 4.56 4.23
C ILE A 347 -20.86 5.70 3.22
N GLY A 348 -21.89 5.70 2.37
CA GLY A 348 -22.26 6.87 1.55
C GLY A 348 -21.17 7.38 0.60
N GLY A 349 -20.37 6.49 0.01
CA GLY A 349 -19.29 6.86 -0.93
C GLY A 349 -17.98 7.32 -0.27
N LEU A 350 -17.90 7.27 1.06
CA LEU A 350 -16.68 7.45 1.83
C LEU A 350 -16.07 6.08 2.15
N THR A 351 -14.82 5.93 1.77
CA THR A 351 -14.01 4.75 2.05
C THR A 351 -12.89 5.15 3.01
N LEU A 352 -12.84 4.52 4.19
CA LEU A 352 -11.83 4.81 5.20
C LEU A 352 -10.81 3.64 5.25
N PRO A 353 -9.51 3.86 4.95
CA PRO A 353 -8.52 2.79 4.91
C PRO A 353 -8.39 2.05 6.21
N HIS A 354 -8.50 2.73 7.35
CA HIS A 354 -8.44 2.03 8.63
C HIS A 354 -9.59 1.03 8.78
N ILE A 355 -10.73 1.22 8.09
CA ILE A 355 -11.80 0.21 8.05
C ILE A 355 -11.41 -0.90 7.07
N ILE A 356 -10.91 -0.57 5.87
CA ILE A 356 -10.48 -1.58 4.88
C ILE A 356 -9.33 -2.44 5.42
N ALA A 357 -8.27 -1.82 5.93
CA ALA A 357 -7.10 -2.46 6.51
C ALA A 357 -7.49 -3.36 7.69
N ARG A 358 -8.41 -2.90 8.54
CA ARG A 358 -8.94 -3.73 9.65
C ARG A 358 -9.86 -4.84 9.16
N GLU A 359 -10.48 -4.74 7.98
CA GLU A 359 -11.25 -5.84 7.40
C GLU A 359 -10.39 -6.79 6.55
N ALA A 360 -9.21 -6.37 6.10
CA ALA A 360 -8.37 -7.12 5.17
C ALA A 360 -7.97 -8.52 5.68
N PRO A 361 -7.58 -8.73 6.95
CA PRO A 361 -7.24 -10.06 7.48
C PRO A 361 -8.38 -11.08 7.42
N TYR A 362 -9.61 -10.59 7.28
CA TYR A 362 -10.83 -11.40 7.34
C TYR A 362 -11.43 -11.66 5.95
N ARG A 363 -10.87 -11.04 4.91
CA ARG A 363 -11.25 -11.22 3.51
C ARG A 363 -10.35 -12.24 2.82
N LEU A 364 -10.75 -12.64 1.61
CA LEU A 364 -9.89 -13.41 0.73
C LEU A 364 -8.62 -12.57 0.46
N PRO A 365 -7.42 -13.15 0.52
CA PRO A 365 -6.18 -12.43 0.26
C PRO A 365 -6.29 -11.63 -1.04
N THR A 366 -5.98 -10.34 -0.95
CA THR A 366 -6.27 -9.36 -2.00
C THR A 366 -5.62 -9.80 -3.31
N ARG A 367 -6.45 -10.00 -4.35
CA ARG A 367 -5.93 -10.15 -5.72
C ARG A 367 -5.15 -8.90 -6.09
N LEU A 368 -4.12 -9.06 -6.91
CA LEU A 368 -3.26 -7.96 -7.35
C LEU A 368 -4.07 -6.86 -8.09
N ASP A 369 -4.54 -5.85 -7.35
CA ASP A 369 -5.31 -4.73 -7.90
C ASP A 369 -4.38 -3.64 -8.47
N LEU A 370 -3.81 -3.93 -9.64
CA LEU A 370 -2.92 -3.01 -10.33
C LEU A 370 -3.64 -1.72 -10.77
N ALA A 371 -4.96 -1.78 -10.99
CA ALA A 371 -5.73 -0.59 -11.38
C ALA A 371 -5.74 0.46 -10.27
N ARG A 372 -5.99 0.03 -9.02
CA ARG A 372 -5.91 0.91 -7.85
C ARG A 372 -4.49 1.43 -7.64
N LEU A 373 -3.46 0.57 -7.71
CA LEU A 373 -2.07 1.01 -7.53
C LEU A 373 -1.64 2.04 -8.59
N VAL A 374 -2.04 1.84 -9.86
CA VAL A 374 -1.82 2.81 -10.94
C VAL A 374 -2.51 4.13 -10.63
N SER A 375 -3.75 4.10 -10.15
CA SER A 375 -4.50 5.30 -9.76
C SER A 375 -3.79 6.08 -8.65
N LEU A 376 -3.34 5.39 -7.59
CA LEU A 376 -2.61 6.00 -6.47
C LEU A 376 -1.27 6.60 -6.92
N ALA A 377 -0.45 5.85 -7.65
CA ALA A 377 0.84 6.32 -8.14
C ALA A 377 0.69 7.47 -9.15
N SER A 378 -0.35 7.42 -10.00
CA SER A 378 -0.63 8.52 -10.94
C SER A 378 -1.06 9.78 -10.20
N ALA A 379 -1.88 9.68 -9.16
CA ALA A 379 -2.26 10.84 -8.36
C ALA A 379 -1.06 11.46 -7.64
N GLN A 380 -0.17 10.65 -7.07
CA GLN A 380 1.10 11.11 -6.48
C GLN A 380 2.03 11.78 -7.50
N LYS A 381 2.14 11.24 -8.71
CA LYS A 381 2.87 11.91 -9.81
C LYS A 381 2.32 13.32 -10.06
N HIS A 382 1.00 13.47 -10.16
CA HIS A 382 0.39 14.78 -10.41
C HIS A 382 0.56 15.73 -9.22
N GLU A 383 0.50 15.21 -7.99
CA GLU A 383 0.75 15.99 -6.78
C GLU A 383 2.19 16.51 -6.75
N ALA A 384 3.18 15.67 -7.05
CA ALA A 384 4.58 16.07 -7.17
C ALA A 384 4.82 17.12 -8.28
N ILE A 385 4.15 16.98 -9.44
CA ILE A 385 4.23 17.98 -10.53
C ILE A 385 3.66 19.33 -10.06
N GLU A 386 2.50 19.32 -9.42
CA GLU A 386 1.88 20.54 -8.88
C GLU A 386 2.76 21.17 -7.78
N HIS A 387 3.41 20.36 -6.95
CA HIS A 387 4.36 20.81 -5.94
C HIS A 387 5.58 21.49 -6.58
N ALA A 388 6.20 20.86 -7.57
CA ALA A 388 7.35 21.44 -8.30
C ALA A 388 6.99 22.76 -8.99
N TRP A 389 5.81 22.87 -9.59
CA TRP A 389 5.30 24.13 -10.14
C TRP A 389 5.04 25.17 -9.04
N ALA A 390 4.41 24.79 -7.93
CA ALA A 390 4.10 25.73 -6.85
C ALA A 390 5.37 26.35 -6.23
N LEU A 391 6.46 25.60 -6.12
CA LEU A 391 7.76 26.11 -5.68
C LEU A 391 8.34 27.20 -6.61
N ARG A 392 7.97 27.19 -7.91
CA ARG A 392 8.38 28.19 -8.92
C ARG A 392 7.35 29.30 -9.15
N GLU A 393 6.09 29.05 -8.80
CA GLU A 393 4.97 29.96 -9.09
C GLU A 393 4.54 30.84 -7.93
N ASP A 394 4.52 30.31 -6.70
CA ASP A 394 3.90 30.95 -5.53
C ASP A 394 4.98 31.30 -4.49
N PRO A 395 5.39 32.57 -4.36
CA PRO A 395 6.43 32.99 -3.42
C PRO A 395 6.16 32.59 -1.98
N SER A 396 4.91 32.68 -1.52
CA SER A 396 4.57 32.27 -0.15
C SER A 396 4.58 30.75 0.00
N TYR A 397 4.22 29.97 -1.03
CA TYR A 397 4.38 28.52 -0.99
C TYR A 397 5.84 28.11 -0.88
N PHE A 398 6.72 28.74 -1.67
CA PHE A 398 8.16 28.51 -1.59
C PHE A 398 8.71 28.84 -0.19
N ALA A 399 8.33 29.99 0.36
CA ALA A 399 8.74 30.39 1.70
C ALA A 399 8.25 29.42 2.79
N GLU A 400 6.97 28.99 2.72
CA GLU A 400 6.38 27.99 3.62
C GLU A 400 7.14 26.65 3.56
N ALA A 401 7.48 26.17 2.36
CA ALA A 401 8.22 24.91 2.17
C ALA A 401 9.64 24.99 2.75
N VAL A 402 10.33 26.11 2.51
CA VAL A 402 11.67 26.37 3.04
C VAL A 402 11.65 26.49 4.57
N GLU A 403 10.66 27.19 5.13
CA GLU A 403 10.47 27.32 6.58
C GLU A 403 10.18 25.97 7.25
N GLN A 404 9.34 25.14 6.64
CA GLN A 404 9.05 23.80 7.15
C GLN A 404 10.32 22.97 7.30
N VAL A 405 11.15 22.89 6.26
CA VAL A 405 12.41 22.12 6.32
C VAL A 405 13.39 22.72 7.33
N GLN A 406 13.51 24.06 7.40
CA GLN A 406 14.37 24.73 8.37
C GLN A 406 13.96 24.43 9.82
N ASN A 407 12.67 24.39 10.11
CA ASN A 407 12.15 24.11 11.45
C ASN A 407 12.40 22.67 11.90
N HIS A 408 12.84 21.77 11.00
CA HIS A 408 13.17 20.37 11.28
C HIS A 408 14.68 20.09 11.27
N ARG A 409 15.49 21.13 11.51
CA ARG A 409 16.94 21.00 11.60
C ARG A 409 17.38 20.37 12.92
N GLY A 410 18.28 19.38 12.85
CA GLY A 410 18.78 18.66 14.02
C GLY A 410 19.47 19.55 15.06
N GLU A 411 19.96 20.71 14.67
CA GLU A 411 20.59 21.66 15.57
C GLU A 411 19.60 22.30 16.55
N PHE A 412 18.29 22.34 16.22
CA PHE A 412 17.23 22.81 17.14
C PHE A 412 16.90 21.81 18.25
N ILE A 413 17.44 20.59 18.21
CA ILE A 413 17.31 19.65 19.31
C ILE A 413 18.13 20.19 20.49
N PRO A 414 17.53 20.44 21.67
CA PRO A 414 18.27 21.03 22.77
C PRO A 414 19.26 20.01 23.37
N ASP A 415 20.31 20.46 24.04
CA ASP A 415 21.25 19.58 24.76
C ASP A 415 20.65 19.06 26.08
N ALA A 416 21.45 18.30 26.84
CA ALA A 416 21.03 17.76 28.13
C ALA A 416 20.60 18.84 29.14
N HIS A 417 21.13 20.06 29.02
CA HIS A 417 20.80 21.22 29.86
C HIS A 417 19.63 22.04 29.33
N GLY A 418 19.05 21.65 28.19
CA GLY A 418 17.94 22.36 27.56
C GLY A 418 18.38 23.53 26.66
N ALA A 419 19.67 23.73 26.45
CA ALA A 419 20.18 24.78 25.59
C ALA A 419 20.24 24.33 24.12
N ILE A 420 19.90 25.25 23.23
CA ILE A 420 20.02 25.04 21.78
C ILE A 420 21.46 25.36 21.37
N SER A 421 21.97 24.71 20.32
CA SER A 421 23.35 24.94 19.83
C SER A 421 23.67 26.44 19.68
N ARG A 422 24.75 26.91 20.33
CA ARG A 422 25.19 28.32 20.33
C ARG A 422 25.40 28.87 18.90
N LYS A 423 25.79 28.00 17.95
CA LYS A 423 25.89 28.34 16.52
C LYS A 423 24.57 28.79 15.88
N ILE A 424 23.40 28.35 16.39
CA ILE A 424 22.08 28.79 15.91
C ILE A 424 21.70 30.14 16.51
N ALA A 425 21.95 30.33 17.81
CA ALA A 425 21.69 31.60 18.48
C ALA A 425 22.48 32.76 17.86
N GLU A 426 23.66 32.48 17.31
CA GLU A 426 24.53 33.45 16.63
C GLU A 426 24.35 33.50 15.09
N ASN A 427 23.82 32.44 14.46
CA ASN A 427 23.52 32.39 13.02
C ASN A 427 22.13 31.77 12.76
N GLU A 428 21.10 32.60 12.70
CA GLU A 428 19.80 32.33 12.03
C GLU A 428 19.95 32.02 10.51
N LYS A 429 21.13 31.61 10.01
CA LYS A 429 21.38 31.47 8.56
C LYS A 429 20.68 30.23 8.04
N LEU A 430 20.09 30.35 6.84
CA LEU A 430 19.65 29.20 6.05
C LEU A 430 20.81 28.22 5.89
N CYS A 431 20.54 26.94 6.14
CA CYS A 431 21.51 25.88 5.89
C CYS A 431 21.53 25.55 4.39
N PRO A 432 22.72 25.55 3.75
CA PRO A 432 22.88 25.13 2.37
C PRO A 432 22.24 23.77 2.04
N GLU A 433 22.42 22.81 2.94
CA GLU A 433 21.97 21.43 2.79
C GLU A 433 20.43 21.35 2.69
N GLU A 434 19.74 22.18 3.46
CA GLU A 434 18.27 22.17 3.56
C GLU A 434 17.63 22.82 2.33
N MET A 435 18.26 23.86 1.80
CA MET A 435 17.83 24.50 0.55
C MET A 435 17.97 23.57 -0.65
N THR A 436 19.08 22.84 -0.71
CA THR A 436 19.28 21.83 -1.73
C THR A 436 18.25 20.73 -1.60
N TYR A 437 17.98 20.27 -0.37
CA TYR A 437 16.92 19.31 -0.14
C TYR A 437 15.56 19.77 -0.66
N VAL A 438 15.11 21.00 -0.32
CA VAL A 438 13.82 21.56 -0.78
C VAL A 438 13.69 21.53 -2.31
N ILE A 439 14.79 21.55 -3.05
CA ILE A 439 14.76 21.60 -4.52
C ILE A 439 15.00 20.22 -5.12
N THR A 440 16.13 19.59 -4.81
CA THR A 440 16.53 18.34 -5.48
C THR A 440 15.61 17.18 -5.11
N HIS A 441 15.21 17.06 -3.85
CA HIS A 441 14.30 16.00 -3.41
C HIS A 441 12.93 16.15 -4.08
N ASN A 442 12.32 17.33 -3.99
CA ASN A 442 10.98 17.59 -4.51
C ASN A 442 10.88 17.42 -6.03
N PHE A 443 11.92 17.80 -6.78
CA PHE A 443 11.98 17.56 -8.23
C PHE A 443 12.26 16.08 -8.56
N CYS A 444 13.10 15.40 -7.77
CA CYS A 444 13.34 13.96 -7.92
C CYS A 444 12.06 13.14 -7.66
N MET A 445 11.20 13.57 -6.74
CA MET A 445 9.91 12.91 -6.49
C MET A 445 8.97 12.92 -7.70
N VAL A 446 9.04 13.94 -8.58
CA VAL A 446 8.31 13.94 -9.86
C VAL A 446 8.78 12.78 -10.74
N PHE A 447 10.10 12.59 -10.83
CA PHE A 447 10.70 11.50 -11.58
C PHE A 447 10.32 10.14 -10.98
N ASN A 448 10.48 9.96 -9.66
CA ASN A 448 10.20 8.70 -8.97
C ASN A 448 8.75 8.27 -9.14
N TRP A 449 7.78 9.16 -8.88
CA TRP A 449 6.37 8.82 -9.04
C TRP A 449 5.95 8.62 -10.50
N ASN A 450 6.56 9.33 -11.44
CA ASN A 450 6.37 9.03 -12.86
C ASN A 450 6.88 7.63 -13.22
N HIS A 451 8.06 7.27 -12.73
CA HIS A 451 8.65 5.95 -12.98
C HIS A 451 7.78 4.83 -12.37
N VAL A 452 7.36 4.97 -11.11
CA VAL A 452 6.43 4.02 -10.45
C VAL A 452 5.11 3.92 -11.21
N SER A 453 4.50 5.05 -11.57
CA SER A 453 3.22 5.06 -12.31
C SER A 453 3.34 4.34 -13.65
N ASN A 454 4.44 4.56 -14.39
CA ASN A 454 4.67 3.89 -15.67
C ASN A 454 4.92 2.40 -15.50
N LYS A 455 5.76 2.00 -14.54
CA LYS A 455 6.03 0.59 -14.24
C LYS A 455 4.75 -0.17 -13.86
N LEU A 456 3.93 0.40 -12.98
CA LEU A 456 2.64 -0.18 -12.62
C LEU A 456 1.67 -0.26 -13.80
N LYS A 457 1.65 0.72 -14.71
CA LYS A 457 0.83 0.68 -15.94
C LYS A 457 1.28 -0.42 -16.89
N VAL A 458 2.59 -0.59 -17.07
CA VAL A 458 3.15 -1.67 -17.89
C VAL A 458 2.79 -3.02 -17.26
N LEU A 459 2.99 -3.16 -15.94
CA LEU A 459 2.63 -4.35 -15.19
C LEU A 459 1.13 -4.67 -15.32
N GLN A 460 0.26 -3.65 -15.25
CA GLN A 460 -1.18 -3.79 -15.47
C GLN A 460 -1.49 -4.30 -16.88
N GLY A 461 -0.88 -3.70 -17.91
CA GLY A 461 -1.05 -4.13 -19.29
C GLY A 461 -0.62 -5.58 -19.52
N ILE A 462 0.52 -5.98 -18.95
CA ILE A 462 1.02 -7.36 -19.00
C ILE A 462 0.09 -8.32 -18.23
N SER A 463 -0.38 -7.91 -17.05
CA SER A 463 -1.32 -8.72 -16.25
C SER A 463 -2.62 -8.97 -16.99
N VAL A 464 -3.18 -7.97 -17.69
CA VAL A 464 -4.37 -8.13 -18.53
C VAL A 464 -4.09 -9.07 -19.71
N LYS A 465 -2.93 -8.93 -20.37
CA LYS A 465 -2.49 -9.80 -21.47
C LYS A 465 -2.45 -11.29 -21.06
N TYR A 466 -2.06 -11.59 -19.82
CA TYR A 466 -1.90 -12.96 -19.32
C TYR A 466 -3.00 -13.43 -18.36
N ALA A 467 -4.09 -12.67 -18.17
CA ALA A 467 -5.11 -12.93 -17.16
C ALA A 467 -5.75 -14.34 -17.24
N GLY A 468 -5.83 -14.93 -18.43
CA GLY A 468 -6.35 -16.29 -18.65
C GLY A 468 -5.29 -17.39 -18.82
N ALA A 469 -3.99 -17.04 -18.79
CA ALA A 469 -2.88 -17.95 -19.07
C ALA A 469 -2.04 -18.29 -17.84
N ILE A 470 -2.25 -17.59 -16.72
CA ILE A 470 -1.49 -17.81 -15.49
C ILE A 470 -2.06 -19.01 -14.74
N VAL A 471 -1.22 -20.02 -14.52
CA VAL A 471 -1.55 -21.23 -13.76
C VAL A 471 -0.72 -21.23 -12.47
N LEU A 472 -1.36 -21.47 -11.33
CA LEU A 472 -0.77 -21.34 -9.98
C LEU A 472 0.55 -22.12 -9.78
N ASN A 473 0.72 -23.24 -10.50
CA ASN A 473 1.87 -24.14 -10.39
C ASN A 473 2.94 -23.91 -11.48
N GLU A 474 2.75 -22.93 -12.35
CA GLU A 474 3.69 -22.58 -13.42
C GLU A 474 4.39 -21.25 -13.13
N ASP A 475 5.58 -21.07 -13.70
CA ASP A 475 6.30 -19.81 -13.58
C ASP A 475 5.60 -18.70 -14.36
N LEU A 476 5.71 -17.44 -13.89
CA LEU A 476 5.22 -16.30 -14.65
C LEU A 476 5.94 -16.21 -16.01
N PRO A 477 5.25 -15.76 -17.07
CA PRO A 477 5.89 -15.37 -18.32
C PRO A 477 7.08 -14.44 -18.06
N THR A 478 8.18 -14.64 -18.80
CA THR A 478 9.46 -13.96 -18.53
C THR A 478 9.36 -12.44 -18.57
N ASP A 479 8.55 -11.86 -19.46
CA ASP A 479 8.29 -10.41 -19.52
C ASP A 479 7.56 -9.92 -18.27
N PHE A 480 6.54 -10.65 -17.81
CA PHE A 480 5.81 -10.35 -16.59
C PHE A 480 6.73 -10.45 -15.35
N PHE A 481 7.45 -11.56 -15.20
CA PHE A 481 8.37 -11.78 -14.08
C PHE A 481 9.42 -10.66 -13.97
N ASN A 482 10.05 -10.29 -15.09
CA ASN A 482 11.08 -9.25 -15.11
C ASN A 482 10.52 -7.87 -14.76
N GLU A 483 9.35 -7.49 -15.30
CA GLU A 483 8.75 -6.19 -14.96
C GLU A 483 8.29 -6.15 -13.50
N PHE A 484 7.77 -7.26 -12.99
CA PHE A 484 7.42 -7.41 -11.58
C PHE A 484 8.64 -7.18 -10.69
N ALA A 485 9.75 -7.88 -10.97
CA ALA A 485 10.98 -7.77 -10.18
C ALA A 485 11.56 -6.36 -10.20
N GLN A 486 11.61 -5.71 -11.36
CA GLN A 486 12.09 -4.33 -11.46
C GLN A 486 11.17 -3.33 -10.75
N THR A 487 9.85 -3.49 -10.88
CA THR A 487 8.86 -2.63 -10.19
C THR A 487 9.01 -2.74 -8.69
N ARG A 488 9.08 -3.97 -8.17
CA ARG A 488 9.28 -4.23 -6.75
C ARG A 488 10.59 -3.65 -6.25
N TYR A 489 11.70 -3.92 -6.92
CA TYR A 489 13.01 -3.41 -6.50
C TYR A 489 13.05 -1.88 -6.45
N PHE A 490 12.46 -1.21 -7.44
CA PHE A 490 12.39 0.26 -7.44
C PHE A 490 11.58 0.79 -6.23
N LEU A 491 10.44 0.16 -5.91
CA LEU A 491 9.64 0.50 -4.73
C LEU A 491 10.40 0.24 -3.42
N GLU A 492 11.15 -0.86 -3.30
CA GLU A 492 12.00 -1.14 -2.14
C GLU A 492 13.02 -0.01 -1.94
N ARG A 493 13.72 0.41 -3.00
CA ARG A 493 14.70 1.51 -2.93
C ARG A 493 14.03 2.84 -2.57
N MET A 494 12.92 3.17 -3.21
CA MET A 494 12.15 4.38 -2.91
C MET A 494 11.67 4.40 -1.45
N SER A 495 11.26 3.26 -0.88
CA SER A 495 10.88 3.17 0.53
C SER A 495 12.04 3.50 1.47
N VAL A 496 13.24 3.01 1.17
CA VAL A 496 14.46 3.28 1.96
C VAL A 496 14.83 4.76 1.90
N ASP A 497 14.70 5.40 0.74
CA ASP A 497 14.95 6.84 0.60
C ASP A 497 13.95 7.66 1.43
N LEU A 498 12.66 7.34 1.35
CA LEU A 498 11.61 7.99 2.16
C LEU A 498 11.84 7.80 3.66
N ILE A 499 12.25 6.61 4.11
CA ILE A 499 12.62 6.33 5.50
C ILE A 499 13.83 7.17 5.92
N CYS A 500 14.84 7.31 5.05
CA CYS A 500 16.00 8.16 5.34
C CYS A 500 15.59 9.63 5.54
N TYR A 501 14.63 10.14 4.76
CA TYR A 501 14.09 11.50 4.93
C TYR A 501 13.26 11.63 6.20
N LEU A 502 12.42 10.63 6.49
CA LEU A 502 11.66 10.59 7.74
C LEU A 502 12.61 10.67 8.93
N ARG A 503 13.64 9.82 8.97
CA ARG A 503 14.67 9.85 10.02
C ARG A 503 15.38 11.20 10.14
N ARG A 504 15.71 11.84 9.01
CA ARG A 504 16.42 13.14 9.00
C ARG A 504 15.61 14.23 9.70
N TYR A 505 14.30 14.27 9.51
CA TYR A 505 13.46 15.39 9.97
C TYR A 505 12.59 15.08 11.18
N PHE A 506 12.29 13.80 11.45
CA PHE A 506 11.33 13.40 12.46
C PHE A 506 11.72 13.82 13.88
N TYR A 507 12.91 13.45 14.34
CA TYR A 507 13.38 13.75 15.70
C TYR A 507 13.53 15.25 15.96
N ALA A 508 13.88 16.00 14.92
CA ALA A 508 14.04 17.45 14.98
C ALA A 508 12.73 18.21 14.75
N SER A 509 11.62 17.51 14.51
CA SER A 509 10.32 18.15 14.26
C SER A 509 9.87 18.97 15.48
N PRO A 510 9.20 20.12 15.27
CA PRO A 510 8.80 20.99 16.37
C PRO A 510 8.02 20.29 17.50
N PRO A 511 7.05 19.39 17.22
CA PRO A 511 6.31 18.71 18.29
C PRO A 511 7.12 17.65 19.06
N VAL A 512 8.20 17.11 18.47
CA VAL A 512 8.95 15.98 19.06
C VAL A 512 10.24 16.45 19.73
N ARG A 513 10.94 17.44 19.15
CA ARG A 513 12.31 17.85 19.55
C ARG A 513 12.43 18.27 21.01
N GLU A 514 11.37 18.82 21.61
CA GLU A 514 11.37 19.25 23.02
C GLU A 514 11.48 18.07 23.98
N HIS A 515 11.04 16.88 23.57
CA HIS A 515 11.12 15.65 24.34
C HIS A 515 12.48 14.94 24.21
N LEU A 516 13.36 15.44 23.34
CA LEU A 516 14.65 14.84 23.03
C LEU A 516 15.80 15.74 23.47
N CYS A 517 16.97 15.14 23.67
CA CYS A 517 18.22 15.85 23.86
C CYS A 517 19.37 15.24 23.06
N ARG A 518 20.33 16.09 22.70
CA ARG A 518 21.60 15.65 22.10
C ARG A 518 22.41 14.87 23.14
N ASP A 519 22.94 13.73 22.71
CA ASP A 519 23.85 12.91 23.51
C ASP A 519 25.28 13.41 23.31
N GLU A 520 25.79 14.12 24.31
CA GLU A 520 27.15 14.68 24.32
C GLU A 520 28.23 13.62 24.62
N SER A 521 27.83 12.42 25.07
CA SER A 521 28.76 11.33 25.38
C SER A 521 29.26 10.58 24.14
N ALA A 522 28.64 10.80 22.98
CA ALA A 522 29.10 10.28 21.70
C ALA A 522 30.32 11.08 21.20
N THR A 523 31.49 10.83 21.80
CA THR A 523 32.79 11.27 21.29
C THR A 523 33.04 10.63 19.92
N SER A 524 32.79 11.38 18.84
CA SER A 524 33.24 11.00 17.50
C SER A 524 33.32 12.23 16.61
N ASN A 525 34.41 12.34 15.85
CA ASN A 525 34.71 13.35 14.82
C ASN A 525 33.70 13.41 13.64
N LYS A 526 32.40 13.11 13.86
CA LYS A 526 31.36 13.12 12.83
C LYS A 526 30.35 14.23 13.11
N LYS A 527 29.85 14.86 12.05
CA LYS A 527 28.78 15.89 12.05
C LYS A 527 27.41 15.37 12.55
N THR A 528 27.36 14.27 13.30
CA THR A 528 26.15 13.55 13.68
C THR A 528 26.11 13.42 15.20
N TYR A 529 25.16 14.10 15.83
CA TYR A 529 24.93 13.98 17.28
C TYR A 529 24.12 12.72 17.55
N GLY A 530 24.46 11.98 18.61
CA GLY A 530 23.52 11.02 19.18
C GLY A 530 22.27 11.75 19.68
N ILE A 531 21.10 11.14 19.57
CA ILE A 531 19.83 11.70 20.08
C ILE A 531 19.30 10.71 21.11
N ARG A 532 18.94 11.21 22.29
CA ARG A 532 18.27 10.41 23.33
C ARG A 532 17.02 11.13 23.82
N ALA A 533 16.06 10.39 24.34
CA ALA A 533 14.90 11.00 24.98
C ALA A 533 15.29 11.65 26.33
N ARG A 534 14.67 12.79 26.67
CA ARG A 534 14.91 13.49 27.95
C ARG A 534 14.38 12.72 29.14
N LYS A 535 13.22 12.09 28.96
CA LYS A 535 12.67 11.10 29.88
C LYS A 535 13.06 9.73 29.36
N ASN A 536 13.22 8.77 30.25
CA ASN A 536 13.43 7.40 29.82
C ASN A 536 12.17 6.94 29.06
N PRO A 537 12.27 6.62 27.76
CA PRO A 537 11.10 6.28 26.94
C PRO A 537 10.50 4.92 27.36
N TYR A 538 11.20 4.19 28.24
CA TYR A 538 10.81 2.91 28.82
C TYR A 538 10.30 3.02 30.27
N ASP A 539 10.09 4.22 30.81
CA ASP A 539 9.40 4.38 32.09
C ASP A 539 7.96 3.86 31.96
N LYS A 540 7.50 3.05 32.92
CA LYS A 540 6.15 2.47 32.90
C LYS A 540 5.13 3.43 33.52
N PRO A 541 3.97 3.65 32.85
CA PRO A 541 3.61 3.21 31.49
C PRO A 541 4.31 4.06 30.40
N VAL A 542 4.72 3.40 29.30
CA VAL A 542 5.33 4.06 28.12
C VAL A 542 4.41 5.18 27.66
N ASP A 543 4.90 6.41 27.72
CA ASP A 543 4.11 7.58 27.30
C ASP A 543 3.99 7.64 25.76
N ARG A 544 3.16 8.56 25.26
CA ARG A 544 2.92 8.70 23.81
C ARG A 544 4.21 8.93 23.01
N ILE A 545 5.18 9.63 23.60
CA ILE A 545 6.45 9.93 22.95
C ILE A 545 7.28 8.64 22.87
N GLY A 546 7.37 7.86 23.95
CA GLY A 546 8.04 6.56 23.93
C GLY A 546 7.48 5.63 22.85
N HIS A 547 6.15 5.53 22.74
CA HIS A 547 5.50 4.75 21.68
C HIS A 547 5.86 5.27 20.28
N LEU A 548 5.74 6.58 20.05
CA LEU A 548 6.05 7.21 18.77
C LEU A 548 7.54 7.03 18.35
N LEU A 549 8.48 7.14 19.29
CA LEU A 549 9.90 6.89 19.04
C LEU A 549 10.17 5.42 18.71
N GLN A 550 9.46 4.50 19.35
CA GLN A 550 9.58 3.06 19.07
C GLN A 550 9.09 2.72 17.65
N LEU A 551 7.98 3.32 17.21
CA LEU A 551 7.49 3.17 15.84
C LEU A 551 8.49 3.76 14.82
N SER A 552 9.09 4.92 15.12
CA SER A 552 10.16 5.50 14.30
C SER A 552 11.36 4.55 14.18
N TYR A 553 11.77 3.93 15.28
CA TYR A 553 12.86 2.95 15.28
C TYR A 553 12.55 1.74 14.39
N PHE A 554 11.31 1.25 14.35
CA PHE A 554 10.93 0.16 13.45
C PHE A 554 11.08 0.52 11.97
N PHE A 555 10.84 1.78 11.59
CA PHE A 555 11.13 2.23 10.23
C PHE A 555 12.62 2.22 9.94
N GLU A 556 13.48 2.52 10.90
CA GLU A 556 14.94 2.62 10.69
C GLU A 556 15.64 1.27 10.67
N ASP A 557 15.20 0.35 11.52
CA ASP A 557 15.82 -0.96 11.69
C ASP A 557 15.40 -1.94 10.58
N GLN A 558 16.37 -2.34 9.74
CA GLN A 558 16.09 -3.24 8.61
C GLN A 558 15.61 -4.62 9.07
N ALA A 559 16.11 -5.13 10.20
CA ALA A 559 15.67 -6.44 10.71
C ALA A 559 14.21 -6.37 11.16
N GLN A 560 13.81 -5.29 11.85
CA GLN A 560 12.41 -5.06 12.21
C GLN A 560 11.51 -4.91 10.98
N ARG A 561 11.95 -4.17 9.95
CA ARG A 561 11.18 -4.08 8.68
C ARG A 561 11.02 -5.43 7.99
N ASN A 562 12.07 -6.25 7.98
CA ASN A 562 12.00 -7.58 7.40
C ASN A 562 11.09 -8.52 8.21
N TYR A 563 11.06 -8.33 9.53
CA TYR A 563 10.28 -9.16 10.44
C TYR A 563 8.80 -8.78 10.43
N LEU A 564 8.46 -7.51 10.63
CA LEU A 564 7.08 -7.02 10.72
C LEU A 564 6.46 -6.70 9.37
N THR A 565 7.27 -6.45 8.33
CA THR A 565 6.91 -5.77 7.07
C THR A 565 6.61 -4.27 7.25
N LEU A 566 6.82 -3.50 6.18
CA LEU A 566 6.54 -2.06 6.19
C LEU A 566 5.05 -1.76 6.38
N HIS A 567 4.17 -2.57 5.78
CA HIS A 567 2.72 -2.40 5.87
C HIS A 567 2.21 -2.43 7.31
N VAL A 568 2.70 -3.37 8.13
CA VAL A 568 2.34 -3.48 9.55
C VAL A 568 2.78 -2.28 10.36
N ILE A 569 4.00 -1.79 10.14
CA ILE A 569 4.52 -0.63 10.87
C ILE A 569 3.68 0.61 10.54
N MET A 570 3.30 0.76 9.26
CA MET A 570 2.44 1.83 8.78
C MET A 570 1.03 1.78 9.35
N ASP A 571 0.45 0.58 9.49
CA ASP A 571 -0.88 0.37 10.11
C ASP A 571 -0.89 0.79 11.59
N GLU A 572 0.11 0.35 12.38
CA GLU A 572 0.24 0.80 13.78
C GLU A 572 0.52 2.30 13.90
N PHE A 573 1.26 2.88 12.96
CA PHE A 573 1.48 4.32 12.92
C PHE A 573 0.18 5.09 12.66
N GLU A 574 -0.66 4.62 11.74
CA GLU A 574 -1.98 5.20 11.48
C GLU A 574 -2.88 5.08 12.71
N ARG A 575 -2.90 3.92 13.36
CA ARG A 575 -3.65 3.70 14.60
C ARG A 575 -3.18 4.63 15.72
N PHE A 576 -1.87 4.83 15.87
CA PHE A 576 -1.30 5.82 16.80
C PHE A 576 -1.83 7.23 16.50
N MET A 577 -1.81 7.68 15.24
CA MET A 577 -2.33 9.00 14.87
C MET A 577 -3.85 9.15 15.08
N GLN A 578 -4.60 8.06 14.98
CA GLN A 578 -6.06 8.05 15.20
C GLN A 578 -6.47 7.90 16.67
N SER A 579 -5.55 7.50 17.55
CA SER A 579 -5.84 7.23 18.96
C SER A 579 -6.43 8.44 19.70
N ASP A 580 -5.81 9.61 19.57
CA ASP A 580 -6.28 10.85 20.17
C ASP A 580 -5.67 12.10 19.51
N ALA A 581 -6.23 13.27 19.83
CA ALA A 581 -5.81 14.55 19.24
C ALA A 581 -4.38 14.97 19.62
N GLN A 582 -3.87 14.54 20.79
CA GLN A 582 -2.51 14.83 21.23
C GLN A 582 -1.50 13.96 20.46
N SER A 583 -1.79 12.67 20.26
CA SER A 583 -1.01 11.78 19.40
C SER A 583 -0.93 12.32 17.97
N LYS A 584 -2.07 12.76 17.40
CA LYS A 584 -2.12 13.41 16.08
C LYS A 584 -1.26 14.67 16.03
N ALA A 585 -1.27 15.50 17.07
CA ALA A 585 -0.53 16.76 17.12
C ALA A 585 1.00 16.60 17.21
N LEU A 586 1.51 15.39 17.53
CA LEU A 586 2.93 15.10 17.53
C LEU A 586 3.53 14.96 16.13
N ILE A 587 2.69 14.86 15.10
CA ILE A 587 3.12 14.75 13.71
C ILE A 587 3.07 16.15 13.08
N SER A 588 4.19 16.61 12.51
CA SER A 588 4.20 17.88 11.79
C SER A 588 3.65 17.70 10.36
N PRO A 589 3.25 18.78 9.65
CA PRO A 589 2.80 18.69 8.26
C PRO A 589 3.83 18.06 7.30
N LEU A 590 5.13 18.35 7.50
CA LEU A 590 6.21 17.76 6.70
C LEU A 590 6.29 16.25 6.92
N ILE A 591 6.27 15.82 8.18
CA ILE A 591 6.31 14.40 8.55
C ILE A 591 5.06 13.67 8.06
N ALA A 592 3.86 14.28 8.18
CA ALA A 592 2.62 13.72 7.66
C ALA A 592 2.65 13.51 6.13
N THR A 593 3.33 14.39 5.39
CA THR A 593 3.50 14.26 3.94
C THR A 593 4.41 13.08 3.59
N LEU A 594 5.56 12.95 4.28
CA LEU A 594 6.48 11.82 4.09
C LEU A 594 5.82 10.47 4.43
N ILE A 595 5.06 10.42 5.53
CA ILE A 595 4.27 9.23 5.91
C ILE A 595 3.26 8.89 4.83
N SER A 596 2.54 9.87 4.27
CA SER A 596 1.54 9.63 3.23
C SER A 596 2.17 9.03 1.97
N GLN A 597 3.36 9.48 1.58
CA GLN A 597 4.11 8.91 0.46
C GLN A 597 4.60 7.49 0.76
N LEU A 598 5.14 7.27 1.96
CA LEU A 598 5.63 5.96 2.40
C LEU A 598 4.49 4.94 2.47
N ALA A 599 3.30 5.35 2.90
CA ALA A 599 2.10 4.52 2.94
C ALA A 599 1.73 3.96 1.56
N ILE A 600 1.76 4.80 0.52
CA ILE A 600 1.44 4.35 -0.84
C ILE A 600 2.49 3.37 -1.36
N VAL A 601 3.78 3.60 -1.07
CA VAL A 601 4.84 2.64 -1.40
C VAL A 601 4.66 1.32 -0.64
N ALA A 602 4.32 1.39 0.65
CA ALA A 602 4.02 0.23 1.48
C ALA A 602 2.83 -0.58 0.96
N GLU A 603 1.77 0.09 0.51
CA GLU A 603 0.59 -0.53 -0.11
C GLU A 603 0.95 -1.26 -1.40
N CYS A 604 1.73 -0.61 -2.28
CA CYS A 604 2.23 -1.24 -3.50
C CYS A 604 3.06 -2.48 -3.19
N LEU A 605 4.00 -2.39 -2.23
CA LEU A 605 4.84 -3.51 -1.81
C LEU A 605 4.01 -4.63 -1.18
N HIS A 606 2.98 -4.31 -0.40
CA HIS A 606 2.08 -5.28 0.22
C HIS A 606 1.26 -6.05 -0.84
N HIS A 607 0.67 -5.35 -1.82
CA HIS A 607 -0.05 -5.97 -2.92
C HIS A 607 0.85 -6.85 -3.78
N LEU A 608 2.06 -6.39 -4.10
CA LEU A 608 3.05 -7.18 -4.83
C LEU A 608 3.50 -8.40 -4.01
N HIS A 609 3.70 -8.26 -2.71
CA HIS A 609 4.03 -9.39 -1.83
C HIS A 609 2.88 -10.41 -1.72
N SER A 610 1.63 -9.94 -1.74
CA SER A 610 0.43 -10.78 -1.63
C SER A 610 0.15 -11.60 -2.89
N PHE A 611 0.83 -11.33 -4.01
CA PHE A 611 0.73 -12.11 -5.25
C PHE A 611 1.54 -13.43 -5.17
N GLN A 612 1.26 -14.22 -4.14
CA GLN A 612 1.85 -15.53 -3.90
C GLN A 612 1.27 -16.56 -4.89
N PRO A 613 2.06 -17.58 -5.28
CA PRO A 613 3.44 -17.86 -4.85
C PRO A 613 4.52 -17.06 -5.58
N TRP A 614 4.19 -16.43 -6.71
CA TRP A 614 5.19 -15.83 -7.61
C TRP A 614 5.99 -14.69 -6.99
N ALA A 615 5.39 -13.94 -6.07
CA ALA A 615 6.07 -12.92 -5.30
C ALA A 615 7.31 -13.46 -4.57
N ARG A 616 7.25 -14.71 -4.05
CA ARG A 616 8.38 -15.36 -3.40
C ARG A 616 9.56 -15.59 -4.35
N HIS A 617 9.26 -16.07 -5.56
CA HIS A 617 10.28 -16.27 -6.60
C HIS A 617 10.92 -14.93 -6.99
N VAL A 618 10.12 -13.89 -7.19
CA VAL A 618 10.60 -12.54 -7.50
C VAL A 618 11.50 -12.00 -6.39
N GLU A 619 11.08 -12.11 -5.13
CA GLU A 619 11.88 -11.66 -3.97
C GLU A 619 13.22 -12.38 -3.92
N SER A 620 13.25 -13.69 -4.15
CA SER A 620 14.50 -14.43 -4.15
C SER A 620 15.42 -14.05 -5.32
N GLU A 621 14.88 -13.80 -6.51
CA GLU A 621 15.66 -13.34 -7.66
C GLU A 621 16.31 -11.98 -7.35
N ILE A 622 15.56 -11.08 -6.72
CA ILE A 622 16.07 -9.78 -6.27
C ILE A 622 17.18 -9.96 -5.23
N GLU A 623 17.00 -10.83 -4.25
CA GLU A 623 18.03 -11.11 -3.23
C GLU A 623 19.34 -11.63 -3.85
N GLN A 624 19.25 -12.62 -4.75
CA GLN A 624 20.42 -13.25 -5.36
C GLN A 624 21.18 -12.31 -6.31
N ASN A 625 20.45 -11.48 -7.05
CA ASN A 625 21.03 -10.59 -8.06
C ASN A 625 21.03 -9.11 -7.62
N ARG A 626 20.94 -8.86 -6.31
CA ARG A 626 20.76 -7.52 -5.74
C ARG A 626 21.85 -6.56 -6.20
N SER A 627 23.11 -6.91 -5.95
CA SER A 627 24.27 -6.05 -6.25
C SER A 627 24.65 -6.08 -7.73
N THR A 628 24.53 -7.21 -8.40
CA THR A 628 25.03 -7.42 -9.78
C THR A 628 24.10 -6.83 -10.84
N LYS A 629 22.78 -7.03 -10.70
CA LYS A 629 21.77 -6.66 -11.70
C LYS A 629 20.97 -5.44 -11.25
N PHE A 630 20.27 -5.56 -10.12
CA PHE A 630 19.25 -4.58 -9.75
C PHE A 630 19.83 -3.24 -9.27
N THR A 631 20.84 -3.25 -8.40
CA THR A 631 21.54 -2.04 -7.96
C THR A 631 22.20 -1.33 -9.14
N THR A 632 22.90 -2.06 -10.00
CA THR A 632 23.54 -1.49 -11.21
C THR A 632 22.54 -0.78 -12.12
N GLN A 633 21.38 -1.40 -12.39
CA GLN A 633 20.33 -0.79 -13.23
C GLN A 633 19.72 0.45 -12.57
N PHE A 634 19.50 0.40 -11.26
CA PHE A 634 18.94 1.52 -10.49
C PHE A 634 19.92 2.70 -10.41
N ASP A 635 21.20 2.44 -10.16
CA ASP A 635 22.24 3.47 -10.11
C ASP A 635 22.43 4.13 -11.48
N ALA A 636 22.37 3.35 -12.56
CA ALA A 636 22.40 3.88 -13.93
C ALA A 636 21.19 4.80 -14.21
N LEU A 637 20.00 4.41 -13.75
CA LEU A 637 18.78 5.19 -13.91
C LEU A 637 18.83 6.52 -13.14
N LEU A 638 19.38 6.52 -11.92
CA LEU A 638 19.49 7.71 -11.07
C LEU A 638 20.80 8.50 -11.23
N GLN A 639 21.67 8.08 -12.16
CA GLN A 639 22.97 8.70 -12.40
C GLN A 639 22.90 10.22 -12.58
N PRO A 640 21.94 10.79 -13.35
CA PRO A 640 21.82 12.25 -13.49
C PRO A 640 21.46 12.96 -12.18
N TRP A 641 20.58 12.36 -11.38
CA TRP A 641 20.19 12.88 -10.06
C TRP A 641 21.33 12.81 -9.06
N SER A 642 22.11 11.73 -9.09
CA SER A 642 23.32 11.57 -8.27
C SER A 642 24.31 12.72 -8.52
N ARG A 643 24.54 13.11 -9.79
CA ARG A 643 25.39 14.27 -10.11
C ARG A 643 24.86 15.57 -9.51
N ILE A 644 23.55 15.82 -9.61
CA ILE A 644 22.89 17.02 -9.05
C ILE A 644 23.04 17.09 -7.53
N ASN A 645 22.82 15.96 -6.84
CA ASN A 645 22.93 15.90 -5.39
C ASN A 645 24.38 16.11 -4.91
N THR A 646 25.35 15.46 -5.54
CA THR A 646 26.77 15.56 -5.18
C THR A 646 27.38 16.93 -5.47
N ALA A 647 26.90 17.63 -6.51
CA ALA A 647 27.43 18.95 -6.88
C ALA A 647 27.31 20.00 -5.77
N HIS A 648 26.27 19.89 -4.93
CA HIS A 648 26.07 20.79 -3.82
C HIS A 648 27.00 20.50 -2.63
N GLU A 649 27.27 19.22 -2.35
CA GLU A 649 28.15 18.80 -1.26
C GLU A 649 29.58 19.35 -1.42
N LEU A 650 30.00 19.58 -2.66
CA LEU A 650 31.36 20.00 -3.02
C LEU A 650 31.55 21.52 -3.11
N THR A 651 30.50 22.33 -3.31
CA THR A 651 30.63 23.80 -3.39
C THR A 651 29.30 24.52 -3.07
N PRO A 652 29.10 25.06 -1.86
CA PRO A 652 27.90 25.81 -1.51
C PRO A 652 27.75 27.10 -2.36
N ASN A 653 26.55 27.41 -2.85
CA ASN A 653 26.26 28.66 -3.56
C ASN A 653 25.75 29.76 -2.60
N GLU A 654 26.66 30.58 -2.08
CA GLU A 654 26.34 31.69 -1.15
C GLU A 654 25.30 32.68 -1.71
N GLU A 655 25.31 32.94 -3.02
CA GLU A 655 24.35 33.84 -3.66
C GLU A 655 22.93 33.27 -3.62
N MET A 656 22.76 32.00 -3.99
CA MET A 656 21.47 31.30 -3.91
C MET A 656 20.90 31.34 -2.49
N PHE A 657 21.73 31.11 -1.47
CA PHE A 657 21.26 31.13 -0.07
C PHE A 657 20.86 32.52 0.40
N ARG A 658 21.61 33.55 0.01
CA ARG A 658 21.24 34.94 0.30
C ARG A 658 19.93 35.34 -0.37
N LEU A 659 19.66 34.83 -1.56
CA LEU A 659 18.40 35.08 -2.27
C LEU A 659 17.21 34.33 -1.65
N ALA A 660 17.45 33.12 -1.13
CA ALA A 660 16.48 32.32 -0.40
C ALA A 660 16.15 32.84 1.01
N ALA A 661 17.00 33.71 1.57
CA ALA A 661 16.77 34.29 2.88
C ALA A 661 15.49 35.12 2.93
N ALA A 662 14.47 34.58 3.60
CA ALA A 662 13.18 35.21 3.80
C ALA A 662 13.19 36.30 4.90
N ARG A 663 14.36 36.66 5.44
CA ARG A 663 14.51 37.49 6.66
C ARG A 663 13.91 38.91 6.58
N ASP A 664 13.47 39.35 5.40
CA ASP A 664 12.87 40.68 5.18
C ASP A 664 11.42 40.65 4.68
N GLY A 665 10.72 39.50 4.77
CA GLY A 665 9.36 39.37 4.20
C GLY A 665 9.33 39.42 2.68
N ARG A 666 10.46 39.19 2.01
CA ARG A 666 10.65 39.29 0.55
C ARG A 666 9.69 38.41 -0.26
N PHE A 667 9.28 37.28 0.30
CA PHE A 667 8.35 36.33 -0.32
C PHE A 667 6.90 36.48 0.15
N HIS A 668 6.59 37.55 0.89
CA HIS A 668 5.24 37.83 1.35
C HIS A 668 4.31 38.12 0.16
N TYR A 669 3.35 37.23 -0.07
CA TYR A 669 2.43 37.27 -1.21
C TYR A 669 0.97 37.37 -0.72
N PRO A 670 0.42 38.58 -0.54
CA PRO A 670 -0.90 38.81 0.06
C PRO A 670 -2.06 38.49 -0.91
N ALA A 671 -2.13 37.26 -1.44
CA ALA A 671 -3.14 36.83 -2.40
C ALA A 671 -4.58 36.78 -1.86
N HIS A 672 -4.73 36.80 -0.53
CA HIS A 672 -6.02 36.78 0.16
C HIS A 672 -6.59 38.20 0.38
N GLU A 673 -5.76 39.23 0.21
CA GLU A 673 -6.18 40.62 0.36
C GLU A 673 -6.84 41.14 -0.92
N ARG A 674 -7.64 42.21 -0.78
CA ARG A 674 -8.24 42.89 -1.91
C ARG A 674 -7.15 43.47 -2.82
N ARG A 675 -7.30 43.27 -4.14
CA ARG A 675 -6.38 43.85 -5.13
C ARG A 675 -6.44 45.38 -5.11
N THR A 676 -5.39 45.97 -4.58
CA THR A 676 -5.08 47.41 -4.66
C THR A 676 -3.74 47.60 -5.37
N SER A 677 -3.45 48.81 -5.84
CA SER A 677 -2.14 49.12 -6.45
C SER A 677 -0.97 48.73 -5.53
N SER A 678 -1.12 48.97 -4.21
CA SER A 678 -0.11 48.59 -3.20
C SER A 678 0.06 47.07 -3.08
N VAL A 679 -1.05 46.33 -2.96
CA VAL A 679 -1.05 44.86 -2.86
C VAL A 679 -0.44 44.21 -4.11
N VAL A 680 -0.84 44.67 -5.31
CA VAL A 680 -0.28 44.16 -6.57
C VAL A 680 1.22 44.44 -6.69
N ARG A 681 1.70 45.60 -6.23
CA ARG A 681 3.14 45.90 -6.21
C ARG A 681 3.90 44.93 -5.31
N LYS A 682 3.37 44.63 -4.11
CA LYS A 682 3.97 43.64 -3.20
C LYS A 682 4.02 42.25 -3.83
N MET A 683 2.90 41.80 -4.41
CA MET A 683 2.82 40.50 -5.10
C MET A 683 3.85 40.37 -6.23
N ARG A 684 3.94 41.38 -7.12
CA ARG A 684 4.92 41.41 -8.22
C ARG A 684 6.37 41.48 -7.72
N SER A 685 6.62 42.20 -6.63
CA SER A 685 7.95 42.25 -6.02
C SER A 685 8.38 40.89 -5.46
N ALA A 686 7.46 40.16 -4.84
CA ALA A 686 7.71 38.82 -4.34
C ALA A 686 7.94 37.80 -5.47
N GLU A 687 7.17 37.91 -6.57
CA GLU A 687 7.38 37.12 -7.79
C GLU A 687 8.77 37.37 -8.40
N ALA A 688 9.17 38.63 -8.57
CA ALA A 688 10.49 38.98 -9.10
C ALA A 688 11.65 38.52 -8.20
N ALA A 689 11.44 38.47 -6.89
CA ALA A 689 12.41 37.90 -5.96
C ALA A 689 12.55 36.39 -6.10
N LEU A 690 11.43 35.69 -6.30
CA LEU A 690 11.41 34.25 -6.57
C LEU A 690 12.09 33.91 -7.90
N ASP A 691 11.85 34.71 -8.94
CA ASP A 691 12.49 34.53 -10.25
C ASP A 691 14.02 34.65 -10.14
N LYS A 692 14.52 35.71 -9.50
CA LYS A 692 15.96 35.90 -9.25
C LYS A 692 16.59 34.74 -8.48
N PHE A 693 15.86 34.18 -7.52
CA PHE A 693 16.32 33.02 -6.78
C PHE A 693 16.49 31.80 -7.71
N TRP A 694 15.46 31.49 -8.51
CA TRP A 694 15.50 30.35 -9.43
C TRP A 694 16.54 30.52 -10.54
N ASP A 695 16.74 31.73 -11.05
CA ASP A 695 17.80 32.03 -12.02
C ASP A 695 19.19 31.68 -11.45
N ALA A 696 19.47 32.09 -10.21
CA ALA A 696 20.73 31.80 -9.54
C ALA A 696 20.90 30.30 -9.23
N ALA A 697 19.81 29.63 -8.84
CA ALA A 697 19.81 28.20 -8.55
C ALA A 697 20.03 27.36 -9.82
N ASP A 698 19.29 27.65 -10.89
CA ASP A 698 19.40 26.97 -12.18
C ASP A 698 20.78 27.22 -12.81
N ALA A 699 21.31 28.45 -12.76
CA ALA A 699 22.66 28.75 -13.23
C ALA A 699 23.75 27.96 -12.48
N PHE A 700 23.58 27.75 -11.18
CA PHE A 700 24.51 26.96 -10.37
C PHE A 700 24.57 25.50 -10.81
N TRP A 701 23.42 24.82 -10.89
CA TRP A 701 23.39 23.43 -11.32
C TRP A 701 23.82 23.28 -12.77
N LEU A 702 23.36 24.17 -13.66
CA LEU A 702 23.78 24.13 -15.06
C LEU A 702 25.31 24.22 -15.19
N ARG A 703 25.96 25.11 -14.45
CA ARG A 703 27.42 25.25 -14.44
C ARG A 703 28.14 24.02 -13.87
N LYS A 704 27.59 23.38 -12.84
CA LYS A 704 28.24 22.28 -12.11
C LYS A 704 27.98 20.89 -12.71
N THR A 705 26.78 20.66 -13.23
CA THR A 705 26.31 19.34 -13.64
C THR A 705 25.84 19.27 -15.10
N GLY A 706 25.82 20.39 -15.82
CA GLY A 706 25.32 20.49 -17.20
C GLY A 706 23.79 20.32 -17.30
N ASN A 707 23.10 20.12 -16.18
CA ASN A 707 21.67 19.92 -16.06
C ASN A 707 21.17 20.61 -14.80
N THR A 708 19.91 21.02 -14.79
CA THR A 708 19.21 21.49 -13.59
C THR A 708 18.20 20.45 -13.13
N PRO A 709 17.73 20.48 -11.86
CA PRO A 709 16.66 19.61 -11.42
C PRO A 709 15.41 19.72 -12.31
N GLY A 710 15.09 20.93 -12.77
CA GLY A 710 13.99 21.18 -13.70
C GLY A 710 14.22 20.61 -15.10
N SER A 711 15.45 20.66 -15.63
CA SER A 711 15.74 20.15 -16.98
C SER A 711 15.60 18.62 -17.05
N LEU A 712 15.90 17.89 -15.98
CA LEU A 712 15.75 16.43 -15.93
C LEU A 712 14.29 15.95 -15.98
N ILE A 713 13.34 16.82 -15.62
CA ILE A 713 11.90 16.49 -15.60
C ILE A 713 11.08 17.38 -16.54
N LYS A 714 11.73 18.12 -17.43
CA LYS A 714 11.08 19.12 -18.29
C LYS A 714 9.90 18.54 -19.07
N ASP A 715 10.09 17.36 -19.65
CA ASP A 715 9.05 16.66 -20.42
C ASP A 715 7.90 16.18 -19.54
N LEU A 716 8.13 15.96 -18.24
CA LEU A 716 7.13 15.55 -17.28
C LEU A 716 6.31 16.72 -16.73
N LEU A 717 6.93 17.90 -16.60
CA LEU A 717 6.26 19.12 -16.14
C LEU A 717 5.32 19.71 -17.20
N GLY A 718 5.59 19.44 -18.48
CA GLY A 718 4.84 19.96 -19.62
C GLY A 718 5.14 21.42 -19.95
N GLY A 719 4.65 21.88 -21.11
CA GLY A 719 4.75 23.28 -21.53
C GLY A 719 3.72 24.14 -20.83
N ARG A 720 4.09 24.75 -19.69
CA ARG A 720 3.20 25.66 -18.94
C ARG A 720 3.90 26.97 -18.63
N GLU A 721 3.22 28.08 -18.90
CA GLU A 721 3.69 29.39 -18.47
C GLU A 721 3.42 29.60 -16.98
N LEU A 722 4.42 30.16 -16.29
CA LEU A 722 4.32 30.52 -14.90
C LEU A 722 3.24 31.58 -14.71
N TYR A 723 2.32 31.34 -13.79
CA TYR A 723 1.33 32.37 -13.44
C TYR A 723 2.03 33.56 -12.76
N ARG A 724 1.79 34.77 -13.27
CA ARG A 724 2.34 36.03 -12.72
C ARG A 724 1.24 37.07 -12.55
N THR A 725 1.37 37.93 -11.54
CA THR A 725 0.36 38.94 -11.22
C THR A 725 0.37 40.03 -12.31
N PRO A 726 -0.75 40.29 -13.00
CA PRO A 726 -0.80 41.35 -14.00
C PRO A 726 -0.62 42.73 -13.37
N VAL A 727 -0.26 43.73 -14.19
CA VAL A 727 -0.16 45.12 -13.73
C VAL A 727 -1.54 45.59 -13.25
N TRP A 728 -1.59 46.29 -12.12
CA TRP A 728 -2.84 46.81 -11.59
C TRP A 728 -3.43 47.85 -12.55
N THR A 729 -4.67 47.64 -12.94
CA THR A 729 -5.49 48.61 -13.68
C THR A 729 -6.59 49.12 -12.77
N GLN A 730 -6.90 50.41 -12.88
CA GLN A 730 -7.97 51.02 -12.08
C GLN A 730 -9.31 50.44 -12.54
N PRO A 731 -10.16 49.93 -11.62
CA PRO A 731 -11.50 49.49 -11.99
C PRO A 731 -12.24 50.68 -12.60
N GLN A 732 -12.72 50.55 -13.83
CA GLN A 732 -13.57 51.57 -14.43
C GLN A 732 -14.78 51.78 -13.51
N LYS A 733 -14.99 53.03 -13.07
CA LYS A 733 -16.20 53.41 -12.33
C LYS A 733 -17.39 53.24 -13.28
N THR A 734 -18.01 52.06 -13.32
CA THR A 734 -19.36 51.94 -13.83
C THR A 734 -20.25 52.73 -12.88
N LEU A 735 -20.78 53.84 -13.38
CA LEU A 735 -21.85 54.60 -12.74
C LEU A 735 -22.94 53.59 -12.34
N ARG A 736 -23.18 53.48 -11.03
CA ARG A 736 -24.29 52.70 -10.49
C ARG A 736 -25.59 53.37 -10.93
N THR A 737 -26.18 52.87 -12.02
CA THR A 737 -27.59 53.09 -12.29
C THR A 737 -28.35 51.93 -11.64
N THR A 738 -29.24 52.29 -10.75
CA THR A 738 -30.13 51.43 -9.97
C THR A 738 -31.09 50.64 -10.87
N ARG A 739 -31.33 49.36 -10.49
CA ARG A 739 -32.44 48.43 -10.88
C ARG A 739 -32.23 47.68 -12.22
N ASN A 740 -32.31 46.36 -12.35
CA ASN A 740 -33.12 45.32 -11.68
C ASN A 740 -32.36 43.99 -11.46
N LEU A 741 -32.83 43.20 -10.48
CA LEU A 741 -32.46 41.80 -10.21
C LEU A 741 -32.91 40.87 -11.34
N THR A 742 -32.03 40.57 -12.29
CA THR A 742 -32.00 39.32 -13.09
C THR A 742 -30.69 39.32 -13.88
N GLU A 743 -29.95 38.20 -13.82
CA GLU A 743 -28.78 37.89 -14.65
C GLU A 743 -27.57 38.83 -14.55
N ASN A 744 -26.83 38.77 -13.43
CA ASN A 744 -25.43 39.19 -13.42
C ASN A 744 -24.55 38.07 -13.98
N VAL A 745 -24.41 38.05 -15.30
CA VAL A 745 -23.25 37.46 -15.97
C VAL A 745 -22.13 38.50 -15.88
N ASP A 746 -21.41 38.51 -14.75
CA ASP A 746 -20.12 39.18 -14.70
C ASP A 746 -19.16 38.34 -15.54
N SER A 747 -18.70 38.93 -16.65
CA SER A 747 -17.73 38.34 -17.57
C SER A 747 -16.44 38.01 -16.83
N VAL A 748 -16.31 36.76 -16.39
CA VAL A 748 -15.06 36.17 -15.96
C VAL A 748 -14.18 36.06 -17.19
N VAL A 749 -13.07 36.79 -17.23
CA VAL A 749 -11.98 36.48 -18.16
C VAL A 749 -11.50 35.07 -17.76
N PRO A 750 -11.61 34.06 -18.65
CA PRO A 750 -11.07 32.74 -18.38
C PRO A 750 -9.58 32.86 -18.08
N PHE A 751 -9.09 32.16 -17.05
CA PHE A 751 -7.66 32.10 -16.73
C PHE A 751 -6.85 31.26 -17.72
N SER A 752 -7.40 30.89 -18.89
CA SER A 752 -6.61 30.40 -20.02
C SER A 752 -6.11 31.60 -20.83
N GLY A 753 -4.79 31.82 -20.79
CA GLY A 753 -4.13 32.64 -21.80
C GLY A 753 -4.17 31.90 -23.14
N HIS A 754 -5.25 32.04 -23.90
CA HIS A 754 -5.19 31.73 -25.33
C HIS A 754 -4.43 32.88 -26.00
N ILE A 755 -3.16 32.64 -26.34
CA ILE A 755 -2.47 33.51 -27.29
C ILE A 755 -2.98 33.12 -28.67
N HIS A 756 -3.84 33.99 -29.21
CA HIS A 756 -4.09 34.07 -30.65
C HIS A 756 -2.76 34.18 -31.40
N ASP A 757 -2.56 33.31 -32.37
CA ASP A 757 -1.53 33.44 -33.39
C ASP A 757 -1.79 34.73 -34.19
N ARG A 758 -0.95 35.76 -33.96
CA ARG A 758 -1.01 37.06 -34.63
C ARG A 758 -0.71 36.99 -36.14
N SER A 759 -0.37 35.82 -36.68
CA SER A 759 -0.16 35.65 -38.12
C SER A 759 -1.44 35.39 -38.93
N LYS A 760 -2.62 35.35 -38.29
CA LYS A 760 -3.91 35.05 -38.94
C LYS A 760 -4.95 36.17 -38.88
N GLU A 761 -4.54 37.43 -38.74
CA GLU A 761 -5.46 38.56 -38.93
C GLU A 761 -5.75 38.79 -40.42
N VAL A 762 -6.92 38.34 -40.90
CA VAL A 762 -7.53 38.91 -42.10
C VAL A 762 -8.18 40.23 -41.69
N THR A 763 -7.59 41.32 -42.16
CA THR A 763 -8.08 42.69 -42.04
C THR A 763 -9.41 42.85 -42.79
N GLY A 764 -10.41 43.42 -42.12
CA GLY A 764 -11.70 43.76 -42.74
C GLY A 764 -12.46 44.78 -41.88
N THR A 765 -12.23 46.06 -42.14
CA THR A 765 -12.94 47.21 -41.57
C THR A 765 -14.42 47.18 -41.91
N PHE A 766 -15.32 47.33 -40.93
CA PHE A 766 -16.64 47.91 -41.19
C PHE A 766 -17.21 48.76 -40.05
N THR A 767 -17.77 49.89 -40.49
CA THR A 767 -18.23 51.07 -39.76
C THR A 767 -19.60 50.86 -39.11
N LYS A 768 -19.82 51.52 -37.97
CA LYS A 768 -21.09 51.59 -37.21
C LYS A 768 -22.21 52.27 -38.01
N GLN A 769 -23.45 51.76 -37.95
CA GLN A 769 -24.56 52.32 -37.16
C GLN A 769 -25.91 51.57 -37.36
N PRO A 770 -26.90 51.73 -36.45
CA PRO A 770 -27.92 50.73 -36.12
C PRO A 770 -29.36 51.14 -36.48
N ALA A 771 -30.31 50.18 -36.57
CA ALA A 771 -31.69 50.33 -36.10
C ALA A 771 -32.55 49.05 -36.22
N THR A 772 -33.36 48.85 -35.17
CA THR A 772 -34.74 48.30 -35.12
C THR A 772 -35.07 46.81 -35.36
N ILE A 773 -35.28 46.10 -34.24
CA ILE A 773 -36.57 45.56 -33.75
C ILE A 773 -37.47 44.77 -34.75
N LYS A 774 -37.60 43.44 -34.59
CA LYS A 774 -38.82 42.66 -34.18
C LYS A 774 -38.79 41.18 -34.63
N THR A 775 -39.09 40.33 -33.66
CA THR A 775 -39.82 39.04 -33.63
C THR A 775 -40.42 38.48 -34.93
N LYS A 776 -40.19 37.17 -35.25
CA LYS A 776 -41.14 36.02 -35.24
C LYS A 776 -40.85 34.91 -36.30
N GLN A 777 -40.98 33.65 -35.86
CA GLN A 777 -41.38 32.38 -36.51
C GLN A 777 -40.91 31.90 -37.92
N LYS A 778 -40.32 30.68 -37.90
CA LYS A 778 -40.24 29.55 -38.87
C LYS A 778 -40.84 29.71 -40.28
N THR A 779 -40.06 29.34 -41.31
CA THR A 779 -40.49 28.46 -42.42
C THR A 779 -39.28 27.76 -43.08
N GLN A 780 -39.52 26.54 -43.57
CA GLN A 780 -38.60 25.62 -44.26
C GLN A 780 -38.09 26.15 -45.61
N GLY A 781 -36.92 25.65 -46.03
CA GLY A 781 -36.45 25.71 -47.42
C GLY A 781 -35.06 25.10 -47.56
N ALA A 782 -34.96 23.92 -48.19
CA ALA A 782 -33.73 23.17 -48.40
C ALA A 782 -33.07 23.52 -49.74
N THR A 783 -31.74 23.57 -49.78
CA THR A 783 -30.96 23.20 -50.98
C THR A 783 -29.57 22.66 -50.59
N GLU A 784 -29.31 21.46 -51.12
CA GLU A 784 -28.05 20.70 -51.30
C GLU A 784 -26.88 21.54 -51.88
N VAL A 785 -25.58 21.23 -51.82
CA VAL A 785 -24.68 20.15 -51.34
C VAL A 785 -23.26 20.72 -51.48
N LYS A 786 -22.35 20.46 -50.53
CA LYS A 786 -21.00 19.90 -50.79
C LYS A 786 -20.28 19.56 -49.49
N VAL A 787 -20.07 18.27 -49.29
CA VAL A 787 -19.25 17.69 -48.23
C VAL A 787 -17.80 17.75 -48.68
N GLU A 788 -16.97 18.51 -47.97
CA GLU A 788 -15.52 18.28 -47.89
C GLU A 788 -15.18 18.00 -46.43
N ALA A 789 -14.75 16.76 -46.18
CA ALA A 789 -14.39 16.25 -44.88
C ALA A 789 -13.03 16.79 -44.46
N VAL A 790 -13.00 17.62 -43.41
CA VAL A 790 -11.82 17.83 -42.57
C VAL A 790 -12.28 17.65 -41.13
N THR A 791 -11.83 16.55 -40.54
CA THR A 791 -12.12 16.13 -39.16
C THR A 791 -11.49 17.13 -38.18
N ALA A 792 -12.25 18.16 -37.82
CA ALA A 792 -11.98 18.97 -36.65
C ALA A 792 -12.64 18.30 -35.44
N THR A 793 -11.82 17.73 -34.57
CA THR A 793 -12.23 17.21 -33.26
C THR A 793 -12.79 18.37 -32.44
N LEU A 794 -14.12 18.38 -32.25
CA LEU A 794 -14.82 19.33 -31.40
C LEU A 794 -14.35 19.16 -29.95
N GLU A 795 -13.84 20.25 -29.37
CA GLU A 795 -13.66 20.40 -27.92
C GLU A 795 -15.02 20.28 -27.22
N ILE A 796 -15.18 19.27 -26.38
CA ILE A 796 -16.34 19.12 -25.50
C ILE A 796 -16.16 20.11 -24.34
N ALA A 797 -16.61 21.34 -24.51
CA ALA A 797 -17.06 22.13 -23.37
C ALA A 797 -18.40 21.52 -22.92
N SER A 798 -18.38 20.61 -21.95
CA SER A 798 -19.61 20.09 -21.34
C SER A 798 -20.29 21.21 -20.54
N SER A 799 -21.18 21.96 -21.19
CA SER A 799 -21.99 23.01 -20.56
C SER A 799 -23.16 22.42 -19.75
N THR A 800 -22.89 21.49 -18.84
CA THR A 800 -23.88 21.10 -17.81
C THR A 800 -23.30 21.47 -16.46
N ALA A 801 -23.80 22.56 -15.88
CA ALA A 801 -23.39 22.96 -14.55
C ALA A 801 -23.76 21.87 -13.54
N TYR A 802 -22.83 21.53 -12.65
CA TYR A 802 -23.06 20.57 -11.56
C TYR A 802 -24.13 21.11 -10.62
N ILE A 803 -25.21 20.35 -10.46
CA ILE A 803 -26.27 20.67 -9.52
C ILE A 803 -25.85 20.16 -8.15
N VAL A 804 -25.71 21.07 -7.17
CA VAL A 804 -25.21 20.75 -5.84
C VAL A 804 -26.04 21.41 -4.75
N ASP A 805 -26.04 20.84 -3.55
CA ASP A 805 -26.73 21.44 -2.41
C ASP A 805 -26.06 22.76 -1.93
N LYS A 806 -26.74 23.46 -1.02
CA LYS A 806 -26.26 24.74 -0.46
C LYS A 806 -24.91 24.61 0.26
N ARG A 807 -24.62 23.46 0.87
CA ARG A 807 -23.39 23.19 1.64
C ARG A 807 -22.21 23.07 0.69
N ALA A 808 -22.34 22.25 -0.36
CA ALA A 808 -21.34 22.08 -1.41
C ALA A 808 -21.12 23.36 -2.22
N LEU A 809 -22.19 24.09 -2.57
CA LEU A 809 -22.08 25.34 -3.32
C LEU A 809 -21.27 26.41 -2.56
N LYS A 810 -21.42 26.48 -1.23
CA LYS A 810 -20.62 27.38 -0.38
C LYS A 810 -19.12 27.05 -0.46
N VAL A 811 -18.78 25.76 -0.47
CA VAL A 811 -17.39 25.29 -0.61
C VAL A 811 -16.82 25.70 -1.97
N PHE A 812 -17.50 25.40 -3.07
CA PHE A 812 -17.00 25.74 -4.41
C PHE A 812 -16.89 27.26 -4.64
N ARG A 813 -17.84 28.07 -4.16
CA ARG A 813 -17.71 29.53 -4.14
C ARG A 813 -16.47 29.97 -3.37
N ASN A 814 -16.19 29.34 -2.23
CA ASN A 814 -14.99 29.61 -1.46
C ASN A 814 -13.70 29.09 -2.13
N LEU A 815 -13.70 28.05 -2.96
CA LEU A 815 -12.51 27.58 -3.68
C LEU A 815 -12.19 28.47 -4.90
N PHE A 816 -13.22 28.89 -5.65
CA PHE A 816 -13.08 29.56 -6.95
C PHE A 816 -13.36 31.07 -6.93
N ARG A 817 -13.59 31.67 -5.76
CA ARG A 817 -13.80 33.13 -5.59
C ARG A 817 -12.79 33.99 -6.36
N SER A 818 -13.31 35.05 -6.99
CA SER A 818 -12.50 36.15 -7.53
C SER A 818 -11.90 37.03 -6.43
N PRO A 819 -10.62 37.46 -6.56
CA PRO A 819 -9.98 38.43 -5.66
C PRO A 819 -10.71 39.78 -5.55
N ASP A 820 -11.60 40.10 -6.51
CA ASP A 820 -12.31 41.38 -6.58
C ASP A 820 -13.69 41.37 -5.88
N SER A 821 -14.13 40.21 -5.39
CA SER A 821 -15.41 40.07 -4.66
C SER A 821 -15.33 40.69 -3.24
N PRO A 822 -16.38 41.36 -2.75
CA PRO A 822 -16.40 42.04 -1.44
C PRO A 822 -16.71 41.15 -0.22
N ASP A 823 -17.09 39.88 -0.39
CA ASP A 823 -17.55 39.03 0.73
C ASP A 823 -16.41 38.63 1.70
N GLN A 824 -16.69 38.09 2.88
CA GLN A 824 -15.61 37.55 3.75
C GLN A 824 -15.14 36.17 3.29
N VAL A 825 -13.83 35.90 3.36
CA VAL A 825 -13.29 34.56 3.06
C VAL A 825 -13.39 33.69 4.31
N GLY A 826 -14.28 32.70 4.29
CA GLY A 826 -14.37 31.72 5.37
C GLY A 826 -13.36 30.60 5.20
N GLN A 827 -12.76 30.13 6.31
CA GLN A 827 -12.08 28.83 6.33
C GLN A 827 -13.08 27.73 5.96
N ILE A 828 -12.63 26.72 5.21
CA ILE A 828 -13.47 25.59 4.80
C ILE A 828 -13.25 24.45 5.81
N VAL A 829 -14.31 23.92 6.41
CA VAL A 829 -14.21 22.72 7.26
C VAL A 829 -13.90 21.52 6.36
N TRP A 830 -12.95 20.66 6.74
CA TRP A 830 -12.53 19.53 5.89
C TRP A 830 -13.69 18.61 5.49
N SER A 831 -14.60 18.30 6.42
CA SER A 831 -15.78 17.48 6.13
C SER A 831 -16.74 18.12 5.11
N ASP A 832 -16.80 19.45 5.04
CA ASP A 832 -17.56 20.16 4.00
C ASP A 832 -16.88 20.03 2.63
N PHE A 833 -15.54 20.07 2.60
CA PHE A 833 -14.77 19.83 1.37
C PHE A 833 -14.99 18.41 0.84
N LEU A 834 -14.92 17.39 1.70
CA LEU A 834 -15.22 16.00 1.33
C LEU A 834 -16.64 15.87 0.77
N HIS A 835 -17.63 16.44 1.47
CA HIS A 835 -19.02 16.44 1.02
C HIS A 835 -19.18 17.10 -0.36
N ALA A 836 -18.52 18.23 -0.59
CA ALA A 836 -18.57 18.93 -1.86
C ALA A 836 -18.01 18.09 -3.02
N MET A 837 -16.85 17.45 -2.81
CA MET A 837 -16.23 16.57 -3.81
C MET A 837 -17.09 15.33 -4.10
N VAL A 838 -17.67 14.70 -3.07
CA VAL A 838 -18.57 13.54 -3.25
C VAL A 838 -19.85 13.95 -3.99
N SER A 839 -20.41 15.11 -3.67
CA SER A 839 -21.64 15.64 -4.31
C SER A 839 -21.50 15.86 -5.82
N VAL A 840 -20.28 15.98 -6.33
CA VAL A 840 -20.01 16.19 -7.77
C VAL A 840 -19.48 14.92 -8.46
N GLY A 841 -19.65 13.76 -7.83
CA GLY A 841 -19.43 12.46 -8.47
C GLY A 841 -18.04 11.87 -8.27
N PHE A 842 -17.37 12.19 -7.15
CA PHE A 842 -16.18 11.48 -6.68
C PHE A 842 -16.52 10.47 -5.58
N ALA A 843 -15.86 9.32 -5.59
CA ALA A 843 -15.65 8.54 -4.38
C ALA A 843 -14.44 9.11 -3.64
N ALA A 844 -14.55 9.26 -2.32
CA ALA A 844 -13.46 9.78 -1.50
C ALA A 844 -12.92 8.67 -0.59
N GLU A 845 -11.66 8.31 -0.82
CA GLU A 845 -10.89 7.35 -0.04
C GLU A 845 -9.91 8.18 0.81
N LYS A 846 -10.02 8.13 2.15
CA LYS A 846 -8.91 8.61 2.99
C LYS A 846 -7.68 7.75 2.64
N LEU A 847 -6.46 8.22 2.75
CA LEU A 847 -5.25 7.37 2.75
C LEU A 847 -4.61 7.47 4.13
N GLN A 848 -3.58 6.67 4.42
CA GLN A 848 -2.85 6.83 5.68
C GLN A 848 -2.20 8.23 5.74
N GLY A 849 -2.09 8.77 6.96
CA GLY A 849 -1.62 10.13 7.22
C GLY A 849 -2.66 11.20 6.89
N SER A 850 -2.25 12.17 6.07
CA SER A 850 -3.10 13.32 5.71
C SER A 850 -3.69 13.23 4.31
N ALA A 851 -3.23 12.32 3.46
CA ALA A 851 -3.69 12.25 2.07
C ALA A 851 -5.14 11.71 1.96
N TRP A 852 -5.88 12.24 1.00
CA TRP A 852 -7.19 11.76 0.57
C TRP A 852 -7.20 11.63 -0.95
N HIS A 853 -7.62 10.47 -1.43
CA HIS A 853 -7.71 10.11 -2.83
C HIS A 853 -9.16 10.22 -3.32
N PHE A 854 -9.35 11.01 -4.38
CA PHE A 854 -10.65 11.20 -5.00
C PHE A 854 -10.64 10.50 -6.35
N THR A 855 -11.46 9.46 -6.48
CA THR A 855 -11.62 8.70 -7.73
C THR A 855 -12.97 9.03 -8.36
N PRO A 856 -13.04 9.31 -9.67
CA PRO A 856 -14.31 9.51 -10.35
C PRO A 856 -15.23 8.31 -10.15
N SER A 857 -16.42 8.52 -9.57
CA SER A 857 -17.47 7.50 -9.45
C SER A 857 -18.54 7.63 -10.54
N THR A 858 -18.52 8.75 -11.27
CA THR A 858 -19.37 9.05 -12.43
C THR A 858 -18.51 9.52 -13.60
N SER A 859 -19.05 9.50 -14.81
CA SER A 859 -18.37 9.95 -16.04
C SER A 859 -18.05 11.46 -16.07
N ALA A 860 -18.39 12.21 -15.02
CA ALA A 860 -18.21 13.66 -14.97
C ALA A 860 -16.75 14.11 -14.74
N ALA A 861 -15.88 13.23 -14.22
CA ALA A 861 -14.47 13.51 -14.02
C ALA A 861 -13.58 12.49 -14.75
N GLU A 862 -12.60 12.98 -15.49
CA GLU A 862 -11.75 12.16 -16.37
C GLU A 862 -10.57 11.51 -15.62
N ARG A 863 -10.21 12.01 -14.43
CA ARG A 863 -9.03 11.54 -13.67
C ARG A 863 -9.18 11.66 -12.15
N SER A 864 -8.45 10.81 -11.42
CA SER A 864 -8.32 10.90 -9.96
C SER A 864 -7.42 12.06 -9.52
N ILE A 865 -7.61 12.55 -8.29
CA ILE A 865 -6.82 13.62 -7.69
C ILE A 865 -6.63 13.40 -6.18
N GLN A 866 -5.51 13.85 -5.63
CA GLN A 866 -5.21 13.78 -4.19
C GLN A 866 -5.07 15.15 -3.53
N PHE A 867 -5.60 15.26 -2.31
CA PHE A 867 -5.48 16.43 -1.45
C PHE A 867 -5.10 16.02 -0.03
N HIS A 868 -4.42 16.90 0.69
CA HIS A 868 -4.02 16.67 2.07
C HIS A 868 -5.02 17.34 3.02
N GLU A 869 -5.60 16.54 3.92
CA GLU A 869 -6.30 17.02 5.10
C GLU A 869 -5.37 17.99 5.85
N PRO A 870 -5.84 19.20 6.20
CA PRO A 870 -5.06 20.09 7.03
C PRO A 870 -4.63 19.37 8.31
N HIS A 871 -3.39 19.60 8.74
CA HIS A 871 -2.81 18.88 9.86
C HIS A 871 -2.06 19.85 10.78
N PRO A 872 -2.27 19.81 12.10
CA PRO A 872 -3.24 18.98 12.83
C PRO A 872 -4.69 19.53 12.81
N ALA A 873 -4.91 20.73 12.28
CA ALA A 873 -6.21 21.42 12.29
C ALA A 873 -7.24 20.76 11.35
N ASN A 874 -8.55 20.88 11.63
CA ASN A 874 -9.60 20.33 10.76
C ASN A 874 -10.18 21.33 9.73
N ARG A 875 -9.55 22.50 9.60
CA ARG A 875 -10.00 23.60 8.73
C ARG A 875 -8.95 23.92 7.69
N LEU A 876 -9.38 23.98 6.44
CA LEU A 876 -8.55 24.38 5.31
C LEU A 876 -8.31 25.89 5.36
N PRO A 877 -7.03 26.33 5.51
CA PRO A 877 -6.70 27.74 5.45
C PRO A 877 -7.09 28.36 4.11
N VAL A 878 -7.37 29.66 4.12
CA VAL A 878 -7.79 30.40 2.92
C VAL A 878 -6.79 30.25 1.78
N THR A 879 -5.50 30.33 2.07
CA THR A 879 -4.42 30.19 1.08
C THR A 879 -4.41 28.79 0.45
N TRP A 880 -4.63 27.75 1.24
CA TRP A 880 -4.74 26.38 0.75
C TRP A 880 -5.99 26.17 -0.09
N ALA A 881 -7.13 26.71 0.32
CA ALA A 881 -8.37 26.67 -0.45
C ALA A 881 -8.18 27.28 -1.86
N ARG A 882 -7.42 28.38 -1.98
CA ARG A 882 -7.07 28.95 -3.30
C ARG A 882 -6.18 28.03 -4.12
N ARG A 883 -5.15 27.44 -3.49
CA ARG A 883 -4.28 26.46 -4.15
C ARG A 883 -5.09 25.26 -4.66
N TYR A 884 -6.05 24.77 -3.87
CA TYR A 884 -6.91 23.65 -4.24
C TYR A 884 -7.85 24.02 -5.38
N GLY A 885 -8.48 25.20 -5.33
CA GLY A 885 -9.26 25.74 -6.44
C GLY A 885 -8.45 25.83 -7.74
N ARG A 886 -7.20 26.31 -7.70
CA ARG A 886 -6.31 26.32 -8.87
C ARG A 886 -6.03 24.93 -9.41
N ARG A 887 -5.72 23.97 -8.52
CA ARG A 887 -5.49 22.57 -8.91
C ARG A 887 -6.73 21.95 -9.56
N LEU A 888 -7.92 22.18 -9.01
CA LEU A 888 -9.19 21.72 -9.59
C LEU A 888 -9.50 22.38 -10.95
N THR A 889 -9.21 23.68 -11.08
CA THR A 889 -9.36 24.41 -12.36
C THR A 889 -8.47 23.79 -13.43
N ARG A 890 -7.19 23.52 -13.10
CA ARG A 890 -6.24 22.89 -14.03
C ARG A 890 -6.63 21.46 -14.37
N ALA A 891 -7.15 20.73 -13.39
CA ALA A 891 -7.47 19.31 -13.55
C ALA A 891 -8.74 19.05 -14.34
N PHE A 892 -9.74 19.91 -14.20
CA PHE A 892 -11.11 19.63 -14.69
C PHE A 892 -11.76 20.84 -15.39
N GLY A 893 -11.04 21.95 -15.56
CA GLY A 893 -11.61 23.19 -16.11
C GLY A 893 -12.62 23.87 -15.19
N TRP A 894 -12.74 23.44 -13.93
CA TRP A 894 -13.77 23.92 -13.02
C TRP A 894 -13.55 25.38 -12.61
N THR A 895 -14.63 26.14 -12.60
CA THR A 895 -14.66 27.53 -12.11
C THR A 895 -15.90 27.74 -11.25
N SER A 896 -16.09 28.96 -10.72
CA SER A 896 -17.29 29.28 -9.95
C SER A 896 -18.60 29.08 -10.73
N SER A 897 -18.58 29.21 -12.06
CA SER A 897 -19.76 29.03 -12.92
C SER A 897 -20.08 27.55 -13.21
N SER A 898 -19.17 26.63 -12.87
CA SER A 898 -19.37 25.20 -13.05
C SER A 898 -20.44 24.62 -12.11
N PHE A 899 -20.86 25.33 -11.06
CA PHE A 899 -21.75 24.81 -10.01
C PHE A 899 -23.01 25.67 -9.83
N LYS A 900 -24.18 25.04 -9.73
CA LYS A 900 -25.49 25.68 -9.48
C LYS A 900 -26.21 25.01 -8.30
N LEU A 901 -27.04 25.79 -7.60
CA LEU A 901 -27.85 25.27 -6.50
C LEU A 901 -28.94 24.34 -7.03
N ALA A 902 -29.15 23.21 -6.36
CA ALA A 902 -30.26 22.27 -6.58
C ALA A 902 -31.65 22.87 -6.36
#